data_AF-A0A3B6VMU2-F1
#
_entry.id   AF-A0A3B6VMU2-F1
#
_cell.length_a   1.000
_cell.length_b   1.000
_cell.length_c   1.000
_cell.angle_alpha   90.00
_cell.angle_beta   90.00
_cell.angle_gamma   90.00
#
_symmetry.space_group_name_H-M   'P 1'
#
loop_
_entity.id
_entity.type
_entity.pdbx_description
1 polymer ?
#
loop_
_entity_poly.entity_id
_entity_poly.type
_entity_poly.pdbx_seq_one_letter_code
_entity_poly.pdbx_strand_id
1 'polypeptide(L)'
;MKKYKPTTKEELKRLVFTNNGIKLGDIDTSLITDMSDLFNESKRKDFDGIEEWDTSNVENMSYMFAYMHYNVLGQYSMTEFNSNLNNWNVSKVKNMIYMFAGCTYFNQPLNKWDVSNVENMSGMFFGAKKFNQPLNNWNVSKVKDMSDMFHNCEAFNKPLDKWDVSNVKDMSNMFNVALKFNQNINNWNVSNVEDLSKTFRYCKAFDQPLNDWDISNVKNMQHIFEDCENFNQPLDKWDTSNVESMEFAFRACGKFNQPLNSWNMSKVTNIEHMFAFTEEFNQPLDKWDTRNVISVMLLFAYARKFDHYESLANWNLDSLQAINIICDDKDMDKLPTRIQVYRQAFFPKADIISITKFNVKEIYELIADDKNKKVVRLKKRLETDFSSELSFVTNDYNFKTIEKAEKYAERNYNAKKYDKKLEFIKNCHVLIKDKSREVNINLIKYIYSEYLSLKKTIKKLEKIDNMVNLLDLKSFVNFTKEIYLKNQDEYITAFVYAMYGGDEALKKISELMYTIESKNLLTMISFNIESRYAQSLLYKIYINSTKSAIRKEVVEMINELLEKMNISYTEFRLRCTANLGFNSKGEKILNEDYKLIVNNDYTLSLFNRKNNKELKKVAQNLDKKLKEEIKELGKEVDKFINHSSHVLSIMLIDGDILSYDLFKEVFIDNYLMNKFSSSLVWNLYDKDNNFITTFMYSNNGNYLNCENKKVKINTDNFISLATPIEMDDKTIDKWRKQLEDNGLLQSINQFTSIKLNKGNLKKEIKKIKNIDASYGAFKAFAKKYEMHSNDADNDTITYTFTANDGDIFTMSAKVDEDIEYDDLINITIDFKKAKKAISNRFVYTFLVFIILDFRLTDLF
;
A
#
# COMPACT_ATOMS: atom_id res chain seq x y z
N MET A 1 18.57 -39.80 -74.68
CA MET A 1 19.97 -39.55 -74.26
C MET A 1 19.99 -38.29 -73.43
N LYS A 2 20.62 -38.33 -72.25
CA LYS A 2 20.92 -37.11 -71.48
C LYS A 2 21.86 -36.23 -72.33
N LYS A 3 21.60 -34.92 -72.40
CA LYS A 3 22.33 -33.96 -73.24
C LYS A 3 23.46 -33.24 -72.51
N TYR A 4 23.37 -33.16 -71.18
CA TYR A 4 24.33 -32.46 -70.33
C TYR A 4 24.85 -33.42 -69.27
N LYS A 5 26.17 -33.42 -69.00
CA LYS A 5 26.80 -34.25 -67.98
C LYS A 5 27.77 -33.42 -67.14
N PRO A 6 27.28 -32.58 -66.21
CA PRO A 6 28.14 -31.79 -65.34
C PRO A 6 29.02 -32.71 -64.49
N THR A 7 30.27 -32.29 -64.30
CA THR A 7 31.26 -32.97 -63.45
C THR A 7 31.45 -32.26 -62.11
N THR A 8 30.97 -31.03 -61.98
CA THR A 8 31.04 -30.21 -60.76
C THR A 8 29.69 -29.63 -60.38
N LYS A 9 29.52 -29.29 -59.10
CA LYS A 9 28.33 -28.59 -58.58
C LYS A 9 28.06 -27.27 -59.31
N GLU A 10 29.10 -26.50 -59.61
CA GLU A 10 28.97 -25.20 -60.30
C GLU A 10 28.48 -25.36 -61.74
N GLU A 11 28.93 -26.41 -62.44
CA GLU A 11 28.41 -26.74 -63.76
C GLU A 11 26.93 -27.11 -63.69
N LEU A 12 26.52 -27.96 -62.73
CA LEU A 12 25.11 -28.29 -62.52
C LEU A 12 24.29 -27.05 -62.14
N LYS A 13 24.80 -26.19 -61.26
CA LYS A 13 24.13 -24.95 -60.82
C LYS A 13 23.83 -24.03 -61.99
N ARG A 14 24.78 -23.82 -62.91
CA ARG A 14 24.56 -23.03 -64.12
C ARG A 14 23.44 -23.59 -64.99
N LEU A 15 23.32 -24.92 -65.12
CA LEU A 15 22.28 -25.57 -65.90
C LEU A 15 20.88 -25.41 -65.28
N VAL A 16 20.78 -25.45 -63.94
CA VAL A 16 19.48 -25.30 -63.26
C VAL A 16 18.99 -23.86 -63.13
N PHE A 17 19.88 -22.87 -63.20
CA PHE A 17 19.53 -21.44 -63.16
C PHE A 17 19.10 -20.85 -64.52
N THR A 18 19.18 -21.62 -65.61
CA THR A 18 18.72 -21.11 -66.92
C THR A 18 17.21 -20.93 -66.95
N ASN A 19 16.75 -19.71 -67.26
CA ASN A 19 15.34 -19.34 -67.10
C ASN A 19 14.36 -19.95 -68.12
N ASN A 20 14.75 -20.64 -69.20
CA ASN A 20 13.81 -21.18 -70.20
C ASN A 20 14.42 -22.17 -71.23
N GLY A 21 14.97 -23.33 -70.86
CA GLY A 21 15.32 -24.28 -71.95
C GLY A 21 15.83 -25.67 -71.64
N ILE A 22 16.50 -25.89 -70.51
CA ILE A 22 17.05 -27.22 -70.20
C ILE A 22 16.05 -27.96 -69.34
N LYS A 23 15.40 -29.00 -69.88
CA LYS A 23 14.59 -29.93 -69.08
C LYS A 23 15.50 -30.63 -68.07
N LEU A 24 15.10 -30.73 -66.80
CA LEU A 24 15.94 -31.40 -65.78
C LEU A 24 16.22 -32.86 -66.16
N GLY A 25 15.28 -33.51 -66.82
CA GLY A 25 15.44 -34.86 -67.39
C GLY A 25 16.52 -34.97 -68.49
N ASP A 26 17.02 -33.88 -69.07
CA ASP A 26 18.13 -33.90 -70.04
C ASP A 26 19.53 -33.89 -69.37
N ILE A 27 19.60 -33.78 -68.04
CA ILE A 27 20.86 -33.69 -67.28
C ILE A 27 21.20 -35.05 -66.66
N ASP A 28 22.42 -35.53 -66.88
CA ASP A 28 23.02 -36.70 -66.23
C ASP A 28 23.77 -36.24 -64.96
N THR A 29 23.20 -36.51 -63.80
CA THR A 29 23.77 -36.12 -62.49
C THR A 29 24.66 -37.20 -61.86
N SER A 30 24.95 -38.31 -62.56
CA SER A 30 25.65 -39.48 -61.99
C SER A 30 27.05 -39.20 -61.43
N LEU A 31 27.70 -38.10 -61.82
CA LEU A 31 29.03 -37.70 -61.33
C LEU A 31 29.00 -36.72 -60.16
N ILE A 32 27.82 -36.22 -59.78
CA ILE A 32 27.69 -35.14 -58.80
C ILE A 32 27.68 -35.72 -57.39
N THR A 33 28.58 -35.22 -56.54
CA THR A 33 28.68 -35.61 -55.13
C THR A 33 28.17 -34.55 -54.15
N ASP A 34 27.96 -33.31 -54.62
CA ASP A 34 27.48 -32.19 -53.80
C ASP A 34 26.38 -31.44 -54.56
N MET A 35 25.19 -31.42 -53.98
CA MET A 35 24.01 -30.69 -54.47
C MET A 35 23.61 -29.56 -53.52
N SER A 36 24.50 -29.11 -52.63
CA SER A 36 24.20 -28.01 -51.73
C SER A 36 23.82 -26.74 -52.49
N ASP A 37 22.84 -25.99 -51.99
CA ASP A 37 22.42 -24.69 -52.55
C ASP A 37 22.07 -24.72 -54.05
N LEU A 38 21.73 -25.89 -54.59
CA LEU A 38 21.62 -26.06 -56.03
C LEU A 38 20.48 -25.23 -56.63
N PHE A 39 19.33 -25.22 -55.97
CA PHE A 39 18.19 -24.39 -56.33
C PHE A 39 18.00 -23.20 -55.38
N ASN A 40 18.86 -23.02 -54.38
CA ASN A 40 18.78 -21.86 -53.49
C ASN A 40 18.81 -20.56 -54.32
N GLU A 41 17.89 -19.63 -54.06
CA GLU A 41 17.63 -18.40 -54.84
C GLU A 41 17.12 -18.58 -56.29
N SER A 42 17.03 -19.82 -56.80
CA SER A 42 16.58 -20.08 -58.16
C SER A 42 15.13 -19.63 -58.37
N LYS A 43 14.89 -18.95 -59.50
CA LYS A 43 13.55 -18.53 -59.94
C LYS A 43 12.83 -19.60 -60.76
N ARG A 44 13.40 -20.80 -60.84
CA ARG A 44 12.87 -21.92 -61.62
C ARG A 44 11.50 -22.35 -61.09
N LYS A 45 10.59 -22.71 -62.01
CA LYS A 45 9.23 -23.18 -61.71
C LYS A 45 8.92 -24.56 -62.29
N ASP A 46 9.60 -24.96 -63.36
CA ASP A 46 9.48 -26.28 -64.00
C ASP A 46 10.48 -27.24 -63.36
N PHE A 47 10.01 -28.40 -62.91
CA PHE A 47 10.88 -29.42 -62.31
C PHE A 47 10.77 -30.77 -63.01
N ASP A 48 10.16 -30.81 -64.20
CA ASP A 48 9.93 -32.04 -64.95
C ASP A 48 11.23 -32.80 -65.25
N GLY A 49 11.26 -34.08 -64.88
CA GLY A 49 12.41 -34.98 -65.05
C GLY A 49 13.42 -34.93 -63.91
N ILE A 50 13.19 -34.16 -62.84
CA ILE A 50 14.02 -34.19 -61.62
C ILE A 50 13.96 -35.55 -60.92
N GLU A 51 12.84 -36.25 -61.04
CA GLU A 51 12.60 -37.59 -60.51
C GLU A 51 13.50 -38.66 -61.15
N GLU A 52 14.08 -38.37 -62.33
CA GLU A 52 14.99 -39.25 -63.07
C GLU A 52 16.48 -39.01 -62.76
N TRP A 53 16.80 -38.09 -61.85
CA TRP A 53 18.18 -37.79 -61.48
C TRP A 53 18.82 -38.95 -60.71
N ASP A 54 20.06 -39.28 -61.08
CA ASP A 54 20.90 -40.20 -60.31
C ASP A 54 21.57 -39.40 -59.18
N THR A 55 21.13 -39.67 -57.95
CA THR A 55 21.64 -39.07 -56.71
C THR A 55 22.51 -40.02 -55.90
N SER A 56 22.83 -41.22 -56.43
CA SER A 56 23.50 -42.29 -55.70
C SER A 56 24.94 -41.98 -55.27
N ASN A 57 25.54 -40.91 -55.80
CA ASN A 57 26.87 -40.42 -55.43
C ASN A 57 26.85 -39.16 -54.56
N VAL A 58 25.68 -38.57 -54.29
CA VAL A 58 25.56 -37.33 -53.54
C VAL A 58 25.79 -37.58 -52.05
N GLU A 59 26.68 -36.79 -51.46
CA GLU A 59 27.00 -36.80 -50.03
C GLU A 59 26.46 -35.57 -49.29
N ASN A 60 26.16 -34.47 -49.99
CA ASN A 60 25.66 -33.23 -49.41
C ASN A 60 24.45 -32.66 -50.18
N MET A 61 23.35 -32.40 -49.47
CA MET A 61 22.12 -31.78 -50.00
C MET A 61 21.69 -30.54 -49.20
N SER A 62 22.61 -29.94 -48.42
CA SER A 62 22.28 -28.79 -47.57
C SER A 62 21.74 -27.61 -48.40
N TYR A 63 20.64 -27.00 -47.98
CA TYR A 63 19.98 -25.88 -48.64
C TYR A 63 19.56 -26.11 -50.09
N MET A 64 19.51 -27.37 -50.57
CA MET A 64 19.32 -27.67 -52.00
C MET A 64 18.09 -26.99 -52.60
N PHE A 65 16.96 -26.98 -51.89
CA PHE A 65 15.70 -26.32 -52.30
C PHE A 65 15.34 -25.14 -51.39
N ALA A 66 16.24 -24.70 -50.51
CA ALA A 66 15.95 -23.64 -49.55
C ALA A 66 15.60 -22.33 -50.26
N TYR A 67 14.56 -21.63 -49.79
CA TYR A 67 14.25 -20.25 -50.16
C TYR A 67 14.26 -19.96 -51.68
N MET A 68 13.81 -20.91 -52.51
CA MET A 68 13.69 -20.75 -53.95
C MET A 68 12.81 -19.55 -54.31
N HIS A 69 13.36 -18.63 -55.09
CA HIS A 69 12.75 -17.33 -55.38
C HIS A 69 12.32 -16.62 -54.08
N TYR A 70 13.28 -16.41 -53.17
CA TYR A 70 13.03 -15.88 -51.83
C TYR A 70 12.24 -14.58 -51.84
N ASN A 71 11.09 -14.56 -51.16
CA ASN A 71 10.38 -13.33 -50.86
C ASN A 71 10.91 -12.76 -49.54
N VAL A 72 11.64 -11.64 -49.63
CA VAL A 72 12.18 -10.94 -48.46
C VAL A 72 11.09 -10.49 -47.48
N LEU A 73 9.92 -10.07 -47.99
CA LEU A 73 8.81 -9.61 -47.15
C LEU A 73 8.09 -10.77 -46.44
N GLY A 74 8.08 -11.95 -47.06
CA GLY A 74 7.39 -13.13 -46.54
C GLY A 74 8.26 -14.13 -45.79
N GLN A 75 9.59 -14.07 -45.99
CA GLN A 75 10.56 -15.07 -45.53
C GLN A 75 10.27 -16.52 -45.98
N TYR A 76 9.76 -16.69 -47.22
CA TYR A 76 9.44 -18.01 -47.78
C TYR A 76 9.79 -18.10 -49.28
N SER A 77 9.83 -19.32 -49.80
CA SER A 77 10.03 -19.61 -51.23
C SER A 77 8.80 -19.19 -52.05
N MET A 78 8.94 -18.28 -53.01
CA MET A 78 7.83 -17.98 -53.94
C MET A 78 7.59 -19.11 -54.95
N THR A 79 8.57 -20.00 -55.12
CA THR A 79 8.40 -21.20 -55.94
C THR A 79 7.60 -22.25 -55.18
N GLU A 80 6.48 -22.69 -55.77
CA GLU A 80 5.60 -23.72 -55.20
C GLU A 80 6.15 -25.13 -55.44
N PHE A 81 7.37 -25.40 -54.97
CA PHE A 81 8.03 -26.68 -55.19
C PHE A 81 7.32 -27.83 -54.45
N ASN A 82 6.93 -28.86 -55.21
CA ASN A 82 6.24 -30.04 -54.70
C ASN A 82 6.45 -31.28 -55.60
N SER A 83 7.65 -31.43 -56.18
CA SER A 83 7.97 -32.52 -57.12
C SER A 83 8.27 -33.84 -56.41
N ASN A 84 7.91 -34.97 -57.01
CA ASN A 84 8.11 -36.29 -56.41
C ASN A 84 9.59 -36.70 -56.43
N LEU A 85 10.19 -36.87 -55.25
CA LEU A 85 11.59 -37.25 -55.06
C LEU A 85 11.77 -38.67 -54.50
N ASN A 86 10.69 -39.45 -54.37
CA ASN A 86 10.69 -40.72 -53.65
C ASN A 86 11.56 -41.82 -54.32
N ASN A 87 11.99 -41.62 -55.57
CA ASN A 87 12.85 -42.55 -56.30
C ASN A 87 14.36 -42.25 -56.17
N TRP A 88 14.72 -41.15 -55.52
CA TRP A 88 16.13 -40.78 -55.31
C TRP A 88 16.84 -41.75 -54.36
N ASN A 89 18.10 -42.05 -54.67
CA ASN A 89 18.97 -42.83 -53.80
C ASN A 89 19.82 -41.86 -52.97
N VAL A 90 19.38 -41.61 -51.73
CA VAL A 90 20.07 -40.71 -50.79
C VAL A 90 20.97 -41.44 -49.78
N SER A 91 21.26 -42.73 -50.00
CA SER A 91 21.98 -43.57 -49.03
C SER A 91 23.40 -43.12 -48.70
N LYS A 92 24.04 -42.28 -49.55
CA LYS A 92 25.36 -41.70 -49.28
C LYS A 92 25.32 -40.30 -48.66
N VAL A 93 24.13 -39.68 -48.58
CA VAL A 93 23.99 -38.31 -48.07
C VAL A 93 24.30 -38.28 -46.58
N LYS A 94 25.19 -37.36 -46.18
CA LYS A 94 25.60 -37.11 -44.80
C LYS A 94 24.99 -35.83 -44.23
N ASN A 95 24.63 -34.87 -45.08
CA ASN A 95 24.15 -33.54 -44.68
C ASN A 95 22.88 -33.15 -45.44
N MET A 96 21.80 -32.87 -44.70
CA MET A 96 20.49 -32.43 -45.22
C MET A 96 20.02 -31.10 -44.58
N ILE A 97 20.94 -30.33 -44.03
CA ILE A 97 20.68 -29.04 -43.36
C ILE A 97 19.80 -28.15 -44.26
N TYR A 98 18.66 -27.67 -43.76
CA TYR A 98 17.74 -26.76 -44.46
C TYR A 98 17.32 -27.18 -45.87
N MET A 99 17.38 -28.47 -46.24
CA MET A 99 17.18 -28.94 -47.62
C MET A 99 15.88 -28.42 -48.26
N PHE A 100 14.76 -28.38 -47.50
CA PHE A 100 13.45 -27.90 -47.94
C PHE A 100 13.00 -26.61 -47.24
N ALA A 101 13.94 -25.83 -46.70
CA ALA A 101 13.60 -24.63 -45.93
C ALA A 101 12.78 -23.62 -46.75
N GLY A 102 11.68 -23.13 -46.18
CA GLY A 102 10.76 -22.19 -46.83
C GLY A 102 9.92 -22.77 -47.97
N CYS A 103 10.03 -24.08 -48.28
CA CYS A 103 9.21 -24.75 -49.28
C CYS A 103 7.78 -24.99 -48.78
N THR A 104 7.00 -23.92 -48.63
CA THR A 104 5.67 -23.91 -47.98
C THR A 104 4.65 -24.89 -48.58
N TYR A 105 4.81 -25.26 -49.86
CA TYR A 105 3.92 -26.18 -50.58
C TYR A 105 4.38 -27.64 -50.59
N PHE A 106 5.59 -27.92 -50.15
CA PHE A 106 6.17 -29.26 -50.25
C PHE A 106 5.45 -30.25 -49.33
N ASN A 107 4.95 -31.34 -49.91
CA ASN A 107 4.24 -32.39 -49.19
C ASN A 107 4.34 -33.75 -49.92
N GLN A 108 5.47 -34.04 -50.55
CA GLN A 108 5.69 -35.30 -51.28
C GLN A 108 6.25 -36.41 -50.38
N PRO A 109 5.92 -37.69 -50.64
CA PRO A 109 6.40 -38.80 -49.83
C PRO A 109 7.91 -38.97 -49.97
N LEU A 110 8.59 -39.17 -48.84
CA LEU A 110 10.04 -39.42 -48.76
C LEU A 110 10.35 -40.74 -48.04
N ASN A 111 9.35 -41.61 -47.89
CA ASN A 111 9.42 -42.79 -47.05
C ASN A 111 10.31 -43.92 -47.59
N LYS A 112 10.75 -43.84 -48.86
CA LYS A 112 11.71 -44.79 -49.46
C LYS A 112 13.17 -44.37 -49.30
N TRP A 113 13.43 -43.16 -48.80
CA TRP A 113 14.78 -42.68 -48.60
C TRP A 113 15.49 -43.46 -47.50
N ASP A 114 16.71 -43.94 -47.82
CA ASP A 114 17.64 -44.45 -46.81
C ASP A 114 18.48 -43.29 -46.28
N VAL A 115 18.12 -42.79 -45.10
CA VAL A 115 18.81 -41.68 -44.43
C VAL A 115 19.80 -42.15 -43.35
N SER A 116 20.15 -43.44 -43.33
CA SER A 116 20.97 -44.05 -42.26
C SER A 116 22.41 -43.54 -42.15
N ASN A 117 22.88 -42.78 -43.15
CA ASN A 117 24.19 -42.12 -43.15
C ASN A 117 24.13 -40.60 -42.90
N VAL A 118 22.94 -40.02 -42.72
CA VAL A 118 22.80 -38.60 -42.45
C VAL A 118 23.22 -38.30 -41.00
N GLU A 119 24.10 -37.33 -40.82
CA GLU A 119 24.61 -36.89 -39.52
C GLU A 119 24.00 -35.56 -39.06
N ASN A 120 23.50 -34.73 -39.97
CA ASN A 120 22.86 -33.44 -39.65
C ASN A 120 21.59 -33.23 -40.48
N MET A 121 20.47 -32.97 -39.79
CA MET A 121 19.13 -32.68 -40.35
C MET A 121 18.57 -31.33 -39.87
N SER A 122 19.40 -30.44 -39.34
CA SER A 122 18.92 -29.18 -38.78
C SER A 122 18.16 -28.35 -39.83
N GLY A 123 16.98 -27.89 -39.44
CA GLY A 123 16.11 -27.10 -40.29
C GLY A 123 15.61 -27.77 -41.57
N MET A 124 15.77 -29.09 -41.76
CA MET A 124 15.49 -29.77 -43.04
C MET A 124 14.11 -29.41 -43.63
N PHE A 125 13.08 -29.29 -42.79
CA PHE A 125 11.71 -28.91 -43.18
C PHE A 125 11.28 -27.53 -42.65
N PHE A 126 12.22 -26.69 -42.20
CA PHE A 126 11.91 -25.36 -41.66
C PHE A 126 10.95 -24.58 -42.58
N GLY A 127 9.77 -24.19 -42.08
CA GLY A 127 8.79 -23.44 -42.86
C GLY A 127 8.11 -24.22 -44.00
N ALA A 128 8.27 -25.54 -44.09
CA ALA A 128 7.51 -26.39 -45.00
C ALA A 128 6.08 -26.60 -44.48
N LYS A 129 5.29 -25.53 -44.46
CA LYS A 129 4.00 -25.43 -43.76
C LYS A 129 3.01 -26.56 -44.08
N LYS A 130 2.96 -27.05 -45.32
CA LYS A 130 2.05 -28.12 -45.76
C LYS A 130 2.60 -29.54 -45.57
N PHE A 131 3.85 -29.71 -45.16
CA PHE A 131 4.48 -31.01 -45.05
C PHE A 131 3.81 -31.87 -43.96
N ASN A 132 3.31 -33.05 -44.34
CA ASN A 132 2.61 -33.97 -43.45
C ASN A 132 2.71 -35.43 -43.94
N GLN A 133 3.92 -35.86 -44.30
CA GLN A 133 4.18 -37.20 -44.85
C GLN A 133 4.83 -38.13 -43.81
N PRO A 134 4.61 -39.46 -43.92
CA PRO A 134 5.13 -40.41 -42.94
C PRO A 134 6.65 -40.55 -43.06
N LEU A 135 7.35 -40.35 -41.93
CA LEU A 135 8.81 -40.47 -41.81
C LEU A 135 9.25 -41.54 -40.78
N ASN A 136 8.30 -42.25 -40.16
CA ASN A 136 8.57 -43.17 -39.04
C ASN A 136 9.49 -44.36 -39.39
N ASN A 137 9.72 -44.64 -40.68
CA ASN A 137 10.62 -45.72 -41.11
C ASN A 137 12.07 -45.25 -41.35
N TRP A 138 12.36 -43.96 -41.19
CA TRP A 138 13.71 -43.44 -41.31
C TRP A 138 14.60 -43.93 -40.17
N ASN A 139 15.81 -44.37 -40.51
CA ASN A 139 16.85 -44.63 -39.54
C ASN A 139 17.65 -43.35 -39.30
N VAL A 140 17.37 -42.66 -38.19
CA VAL A 140 18.02 -41.39 -37.81
C VAL A 140 19.11 -41.57 -36.74
N SER A 141 19.56 -42.82 -36.48
CA SER A 141 20.44 -43.13 -35.35
C SER A 141 21.83 -42.47 -35.41
N LYS A 142 22.25 -41.92 -36.56
CA LYS A 142 23.51 -41.17 -36.71
C LYS A 142 23.37 -39.65 -36.62
N VAL A 143 22.14 -39.14 -36.58
CA VAL A 143 21.88 -37.70 -36.56
C VAL A 143 22.30 -37.13 -35.20
N LYS A 144 23.09 -36.06 -35.23
CA LYS A 144 23.60 -35.37 -34.03
C LYS A 144 22.87 -34.06 -33.74
N ASP A 145 22.25 -33.48 -34.75
CA ASP A 145 21.61 -32.16 -34.70
C ASP A 145 20.26 -32.22 -35.45
N MET A 146 19.18 -31.95 -34.70
CA MET A 146 17.80 -31.86 -35.18
C MET A 146 17.18 -30.49 -34.86
N SER A 147 18.01 -29.48 -34.56
CA SER A 147 17.53 -28.12 -34.32
C SER A 147 16.69 -27.63 -35.50
N ASP A 148 15.59 -26.93 -35.22
CA ASP A 148 14.67 -26.37 -36.22
C ASP A 148 14.02 -27.37 -37.22
N MET A 149 14.21 -28.70 -37.07
CA MET A 149 13.89 -29.67 -38.13
C MET A 149 12.45 -29.56 -38.68
N PHE A 150 11.46 -29.36 -37.80
CA PHE A 150 10.05 -29.17 -38.14
C PHE A 150 9.51 -27.80 -37.69
N HIS A 151 10.38 -26.82 -37.47
CA HIS A 151 9.96 -25.48 -37.11
C HIS A 151 9.05 -24.92 -38.22
N ASN A 152 7.84 -24.49 -37.85
CA ASN A 152 6.83 -23.90 -38.73
C ASN A 152 6.29 -24.89 -39.79
N CYS A 153 6.40 -26.20 -39.52
CA CYS A 153 5.65 -27.24 -40.21
C CYS A 153 4.22 -27.32 -39.66
N GLU A 154 3.42 -26.28 -39.88
CA GLU A 154 2.08 -26.10 -39.28
C GLU A 154 1.15 -27.32 -39.46
N ALA A 155 1.26 -28.05 -40.58
CA ALA A 155 0.43 -29.21 -40.90
C ALA A 155 0.93 -30.56 -40.37
N PHE A 156 2.17 -30.64 -39.87
CA PHE A 156 2.83 -31.91 -39.56
C PHE A 156 2.22 -32.58 -38.33
N ASN A 157 1.74 -33.82 -38.50
CA ASN A 157 1.19 -34.65 -37.43
C ASN A 157 1.30 -36.14 -37.79
N LYS A 158 2.53 -36.64 -37.99
CA LYS A 158 2.80 -38.04 -38.32
C LYS A 158 3.68 -38.71 -37.27
N PRO A 159 3.48 -40.02 -36.99
CA PRO A 159 4.25 -40.72 -35.97
C PRO A 159 5.75 -40.67 -36.23
N LEU A 160 6.52 -40.52 -35.15
CA LEU A 160 7.99 -40.52 -35.11
C LEU A 160 8.53 -41.44 -34.00
N ASP A 161 7.68 -42.31 -33.44
CA ASP A 161 7.97 -43.16 -32.29
C ASP A 161 9.07 -44.21 -32.56
N LYS A 162 9.40 -44.51 -33.82
CA LYS A 162 10.46 -45.48 -34.15
C LYS A 162 11.84 -44.86 -34.31
N TRP A 163 11.95 -43.54 -34.19
CA TRP A 163 13.23 -42.85 -34.33
C TRP A 163 14.15 -43.14 -33.13
N ASP A 164 15.38 -43.55 -33.42
CA ASP A 164 16.46 -43.58 -32.43
C ASP A 164 17.17 -42.22 -32.42
N VAL A 165 16.82 -41.39 -31.43
CA VAL A 165 17.39 -40.05 -31.24
C VAL A 165 18.52 -40.02 -30.20
N SER A 166 19.04 -41.19 -29.80
CA SER A 166 20.02 -41.30 -28.70
C SER A 166 21.35 -40.58 -28.95
N ASN A 167 21.68 -40.23 -30.20
CA ASN A 167 22.89 -39.49 -30.55
C ASN A 167 22.67 -37.97 -30.76
N VAL A 168 21.43 -37.49 -30.64
CA VAL A 168 21.08 -36.08 -30.83
C VAL A 168 21.51 -35.27 -29.61
N LYS A 169 22.17 -34.13 -29.86
CA LYS A 169 22.61 -33.18 -28.84
C LYS A 169 21.76 -31.91 -28.78
N ASP A 170 21.22 -31.48 -29.92
CA ASP A 170 20.44 -30.24 -30.04
C ASP A 170 19.08 -30.54 -30.68
N MET A 171 18.01 -30.20 -29.94
CA MET A 171 16.61 -30.25 -30.39
C MET A 171 15.91 -28.89 -30.25
N SER A 172 16.70 -27.82 -30.16
CA SER A 172 16.16 -26.46 -30.03
C SER A 172 15.26 -26.13 -31.23
N ASN A 173 14.12 -25.51 -30.97
CA ASN A 173 13.09 -25.16 -31.96
C ASN A 173 12.52 -26.33 -32.81
N MET A 174 12.81 -27.60 -32.50
CA MET A 174 12.51 -28.73 -33.40
C MET A 174 11.05 -28.76 -33.88
N PHE A 175 10.07 -28.50 -33.01
CA PHE A 175 8.64 -28.43 -33.35
C PHE A 175 8.04 -27.02 -33.18
N ASN A 176 8.85 -25.97 -33.04
CA ASN A 176 8.36 -24.61 -32.84
C ASN A 176 7.34 -24.22 -33.94
N VAL A 177 6.14 -23.79 -33.59
CA VAL A 177 5.03 -23.48 -34.54
C VAL A 177 4.54 -24.70 -35.36
N ALA A 178 4.82 -25.94 -34.95
CA ALA A 178 4.19 -27.14 -35.52
C ALA A 178 2.77 -27.30 -34.95
N LEU A 179 1.85 -26.41 -35.38
CA LEU A 179 0.54 -26.18 -34.77
C LEU A 179 -0.30 -27.46 -34.54
N LYS A 180 -0.20 -28.44 -35.44
CA LYS A 180 -0.98 -29.70 -35.40
C LYS A 180 -0.25 -30.89 -34.79
N PHE A 181 1.01 -30.75 -34.40
CA PHE A 181 1.80 -31.89 -33.91
C PHE A 181 1.26 -32.36 -32.55
N ASN A 182 0.85 -33.63 -32.49
CA ASN A 182 0.35 -34.27 -31.27
C ASN A 182 0.63 -35.78 -31.29
N GLN A 183 1.87 -36.17 -31.55
CA GLN A 183 2.29 -37.57 -31.67
C GLN A 183 3.09 -38.00 -30.45
N ASN A 184 2.88 -39.23 -30.01
CA ASN A 184 3.57 -39.78 -28.84
C ASN A 184 5.05 -40.03 -29.16
N ILE A 185 5.92 -39.36 -28.42
CA ILE A 185 7.39 -39.44 -28.50
C ILE A 185 8.02 -39.70 -27.13
N ASN A 186 7.23 -40.18 -26.16
CA ASN A 186 7.70 -40.46 -24.80
C ASN A 186 8.77 -41.56 -24.75
N ASN A 187 8.87 -42.39 -25.79
CA ASN A 187 9.84 -43.47 -25.91
C ASN A 187 11.20 -43.05 -26.49
N TRP A 188 11.37 -41.79 -26.86
CA TRP A 188 12.65 -41.26 -27.31
C TRP A 188 13.69 -41.25 -26.18
N ASN A 189 14.90 -41.71 -26.49
CA ASN A 189 16.04 -41.56 -25.60
C ASN A 189 16.70 -40.20 -25.81
N VAL A 190 16.38 -39.22 -24.96
CA VAL A 190 16.92 -37.85 -25.03
C VAL A 190 18.07 -37.59 -24.05
N SER A 191 18.67 -38.63 -23.46
CA SER A 191 19.71 -38.51 -22.43
C SER A 191 20.97 -37.75 -22.88
N ASN A 192 21.23 -37.62 -24.19
CA ASN A 192 22.37 -36.85 -24.71
C ASN A 192 22.02 -35.42 -25.15
N VAL A 193 20.76 -35.00 -25.03
CA VAL A 193 20.32 -33.66 -25.44
C VAL A 193 20.77 -32.62 -24.41
N GLU A 194 21.38 -31.54 -24.88
CA GLU A 194 21.86 -30.42 -24.05
C GLU A 194 20.95 -29.18 -24.14
N ASP A 195 20.21 -29.00 -25.23
CA ASP A 195 19.32 -27.84 -25.48
C ASP A 195 17.92 -28.28 -25.95
N LEU A 196 16.89 -27.93 -25.16
CA LEU A 196 15.45 -28.12 -25.44
C LEU A 196 14.71 -26.77 -25.58
N SER A 197 15.43 -25.67 -25.80
CA SER A 197 14.82 -24.36 -25.91
C SER A 197 13.87 -24.29 -27.10
N LYS A 198 12.67 -23.75 -26.87
CA LYS A 198 11.62 -23.56 -27.87
C LYS A 198 11.15 -24.85 -28.57
N THR A 199 11.50 -26.04 -28.11
CA THR A 199 11.20 -27.30 -28.81
C THR A 199 9.72 -27.45 -29.15
N PHE A 200 8.80 -27.12 -28.24
CA PHE A 200 7.35 -27.18 -28.45
C PHE A 200 6.67 -25.81 -28.50
N ARG A 201 7.42 -24.72 -28.60
CA ARG A 201 6.83 -23.37 -28.62
C ARG A 201 5.73 -23.24 -29.69
N TYR A 202 4.57 -22.73 -29.34
CA TYR A 202 3.37 -22.65 -30.21
C TYR A 202 2.86 -24.01 -30.76
N CYS A 203 3.23 -25.16 -30.18
CA CYS A 203 2.60 -26.45 -30.49
C CYS A 203 1.20 -26.55 -29.88
N LYS A 204 0.23 -25.84 -30.46
CA LYS A 204 -1.12 -25.68 -29.89
C LYS A 204 -1.85 -27.00 -29.64
N ALA A 205 -1.65 -28.01 -30.49
CA ALA A 205 -2.32 -29.31 -30.37
C ALA A 205 -1.61 -30.31 -29.44
N PHE A 206 -0.38 -30.04 -28.99
CA PHE A 206 0.45 -31.02 -28.29
C PHE A 206 -0.02 -31.27 -26.86
N ASP A 207 -0.32 -32.53 -26.54
CA ASP A 207 -0.71 -33.00 -25.21
C ASP A 207 -0.32 -34.49 -25.04
N GLN A 208 0.95 -34.82 -25.32
CA GLN A 208 1.48 -36.19 -25.21
C GLN A 208 2.46 -36.31 -24.04
N PRO A 209 2.55 -37.49 -23.39
CA PRO A 209 3.44 -37.68 -22.25
C PRO A 209 4.90 -37.49 -22.65
N LEU A 210 5.67 -36.90 -21.74
CA LEU A 210 7.13 -36.71 -21.85
C LEU A 210 7.87 -37.08 -20.55
N ASN A 211 7.14 -37.63 -19.56
CA ASN A 211 7.67 -37.84 -18.21
C ASN A 211 8.78 -38.90 -18.15
N ASP A 212 8.91 -39.76 -19.17
CA ASP A 212 9.96 -40.78 -19.22
C ASP A 212 11.23 -40.29 -19.95
N TRP A 213 11.26 -39.05 -20.40
CA TRP A 213 12.47 -38.43 -20.94
C TRP A 213 13.52 -38.22 -19.84
N ASP A 214 14.72 -38.76 -20.07
CA ASP A 214 15.90 -38.43 -19.26
C ASP A 214 16.50 -37.10 -19.73
N ILE A 215 16.16 -36.03 -19.01
CA ILE A 215 16.66 -34.68 -19.31
C ILE A 215 17.87 -34.28 -18.47
N SER A 216 18.55 -35.22 -17.81
CA SER A 216 19.59 -34.89 -16.83
C SER A 216 20.77 -34.11 -17.41
N ASN A 217 20.98 -34.13 -18.73
CA ASN A 217 22.04 -33.37 -19.42
C ASN A 217 21.58 -32.04 -20.02
N VAL A 218 20.28 -31.72 -19.95
CA VAL A 218 19.72 -30.48 -20.51
C VAL A 218 20.13 -29.28 -19.67
N LYS A 219 20.66 -28.25 -20.33
CA LYS A 219 21.08 -26.98 -19.72
C LYS A 219 20.08 -25.86 -19.99
N ASN A 220 19.40 -25.89 -21.13
CA ASN A 220 18.53 -24.80 -21.59
C ASN A 220 17.10 -25.29 -21.88
N MET A 221 16.11 -24.70 -21.21
CA MET A 221 14.68 -24.98 -21.38
C MET A 221 13.88 -23.71 -21.67
N GLN A 222 14.52 -22.64 -22.15
CA GLN A 222 13.82 -21.39 -22.43
C GLN A 222 12.69 -21.60 -23.45
N HIS A 223 11.50 -21.06 -23.17
CA HIS A 223 10.31 -21.13 -24.03
C HIS A 223 9.84 -22.55 -24.43
N ILE A 224 10.28 -23.61 -23.74
CA ILE A 224 10.04 -25.00 -24.19
C ILE A 224 8.55 -25.29 -24.51
N PHE A 225 7.62 -24.79 -23.69
CA PHE A 225 6.16 -24.92 -23.85
C PHE A 225 5.46 -23.56 -23.95
N GLU A 226 6.14 -22.51 -24.39
CA GLU A 226 5.49 -21.20 -24.58
C GLU A 226 4.33 -21.35 -25.59
N ASP A 227 3.12 -20.93 -25.19
CA ASP A 227 1.90 -20.98 -26.02
C ASP A 227 1.50 -22.40 -26.47
N CYS A 228 1.88 -23.43 -25.69
CA CYS A 228 1.33 -24.77 -25.80
C CYS A 228 -0.06 -24.83 -25.15
N GLU A 229 -1.08 -24.33 -25.84
CA GLU A 229 -2.44 -24.17 -25.28
C GLU A 229 -3.03 -25.43 -24.63
N ASN A 230 -2.79 -26.62 -25.21
CA ASN A 230 -3.40 -27.87 -24.75
C ASN A 230 -2.56 -28.71 -23.78
N PHE A 231 -1.28 -28.39 -23.59
CA PHE A 231 -0.35 -29.28 -22.87
C PHE A 231 -0.67 -29.33 -21.37
N ASN A 232 -0.92 -30.53 -20.83
CA ASN A 232 -1.14 -30.73 -19.39
C ASN A 232 -0.65 -32.11 -18.90
N GLN A 233 0.54 -32.53 -19.33
CA GLN A 233 1.12 -33.84 -19.00
C GLN A 233 2.13 -33.74 -17.86
N PRO A 234 2.25 -34.79 -17.00
CA PRO A 234 3.16 -34.78 -15.86
C PRO A 234 4.63 -34.68 -16.30
N LEU A 235 5.41 -33.92 -15.54
CA LEU A 235 6.85 -33.67 -15.72
C LEU A 235 7.64 -33.86 -14.41
N ASP A 236 7.05 -34.57 -13.45
CA ASP A 236 7.56 -34.69 -12.09
C ASP A 236 8.81 -35.57 -11.97
N LYS A 237 9.08 -36.42 -12.98
CA LYS A 237 10.28 -37.28 -13.04
C LYS A 237 11.50 -36.62 -13.68
N TRP A 238 11.34 -35.43 -14.27
CA TRP A 238 12.44 -34.73 -14.93
C TRP A 238 13.53 -34.32 -13.94
N ASP A 239 14.77 -34.75 -14.18
CA ASP A 239 15.94 -34.27 -13.44
C ASP A 239 16.43 -32.95 -14.02
N THR A 240 15.99 -31.84 -13.42
CA THR A 240 16.38 -30.48 -13.84
C THR A 240 17.71 -30.00 -13.22
N SER A 241 18.51 -30.87 -12.59
CA SER A 241 19.69 -30.47 -11.81
C SER A 241 20.81 -29.79 -12.62
N ASN A 242 20.80 -29.92 -13.94
CA ASN A 242 21.72 -29.25 -14.86
C ASN A 242 21.12 -28.05 -15.60
N VAL A 243 19.84 -27.74 -15.40
CA VAL A 243 19.17 -26.63 -16.09
C VAL A 243 19.64 -25.28 -15.52
N GLU A 244 20.04 -24.38 -16.41
CA GLU A 244 20.56 -23.04 -16.07
C GLU A 244 19.53 -21.92 -16.31
N SER A 245 18.58 -22.13 -17.24
CA SER A 245 17.54 -21.14 -17.60
C SER A 245 16.19 -21.77 -17.96
N MET A 246 15.11 -21.20 -17.41
CA MET A 246 13.71 -21.57 -17.66
C MET A 246 12.85 -20.35 -18.04
N GLU A 247 13.49 -19.31 -18.57
CA GLU A 247 12.80 -18.11 -19.07
C GLU A 247 11.66 -18.49 -20.02
N PHE A 248 10.46 -17.95 -19.79
CA PHE A 248 9.28 -18.20 -20.63
C PHE A 248 8.82 -19.66 -20.75
N ALA A 249 9.34 -20.61 -19.95
CA ALA A 249 9.14 -22.05 -20.20
C ALA A 249 7.66 -22.48 -20.35
N PHE A 250 6.74 -21.87 -19.60
CA PHE A 250 5.29 -22.12 -19.67
C PHE A 250 4.46 -20.86 -19.97
N ARG A 251 5.07 -19.80 -20.54
CA ARG A 251 4.32 -18.57 -20.85
C ARG A 251 3.15 -18.89 -21.77
N ALA A 252 1.95 -18.44 -21.44
CA ALA A 252 0.72 -18.70 -22.21
C ALA A 252 0.41 -20.20 -22.43
N CYS A 253 0.97 -21.11 -21.62
CA CYS A 253 0.61 -22.53 -21.64
C CYS A 253 -0.75 -22.71 -20.94
N GLY A 254 -1.83 -22.62 -21.73
CA GLY A 254 -3.20 -22.44 -21.23
C GLY A 254 -3.63 -23.47 -20.18
N LYS A 255 -3.56 -24.76 -20.52
CA LYS A 255 -4.08 -25.85 -19.68
C LYS A 255 -3.11 -26.43 -18.65
N PHE A 256 -1.85 -25.99 -18.62
CA PHE A 256 -0.84 -26.63 -17.79
C PHE A 256 -1.09 -26.38 -16.30
N ASN A 257 -1.25 -27.46 -15.52
CA ASN A 257 -1.45 -27.40 -14.07
C ASN A 257 -0.88 -28.64 -13.36
N GLN A 258 0.33 -29.05 -13.74
CA GLN A 258 1.01 -30.23 -13.16
C GLN A 258 2.02 -29.82 -12.08
N PRO A 259 2.25 -30.66 -11.05
CA PRO A 259 3.15 -30.32 -9.95
C PRO A 259 4.61 -30.23 -10.42
N LEU A 260 5.31 -29.17 -9.99
CA LEU A 260 6.71 -28.89 -10.33
C LEU A 260 7.65 -28.85 -9.12
N ASN A 261 7.14 -29.17 -7.94
CA ASN A 261 7.88 -29.11 -6.67
C ASN A 261 9.01 -30.16 -6.57
N SER A 262 9.06 -31.14 -7.48
CA SER A 262 10.17 -32.12 -7.58
C SER A 262 11.38 -31.57 -8.34
N TRP A 263 11.24 -30.46 -9.06
CA TRP A 263 12.32 -29.90 -9.86
C TRP A 263 13.46 -29.34 -9.01
N ASN A 264 14.68 -29.66 -9.40
CA ASN A 264 15.88 -29.12 -8.82
C ASN A 264 16.21 -27.77 -9.47
N MET A 265 16.08 -26.68 -8.70
CA MET A 265 16.31 -25.31 -9.15
C MET A 265 17.71 -24.76 -8.82
N SER A 266 18.58 -25.60 -8.24
CA SER A 266 19.85 -25.14 -7.64
C SER A 266 20.83 -24.53 -8.63
N LYS A 267 20.72 -24.76 -9.95
CA LYS A 267 21.53 -24.11 -10.99
C LYS A 267 20.78 -23.06 -11.80
N VAL A 268 19.47 -22.96 -11.65
CA VAL A 268 18.65 -22.05 -12.45
C VAL A 268 18.92 -20.61 -12.02
N THR A 269 19.26 -19.77 -13.00
CA THR A 269 19.55 -18.35 -12.80
C THR A 269 18.40 -17.45 -13.23
N ASN A 270 17.60 -17.87 -14.21
CA ASN A 270 16.54 -17.09 -14.82
C ASN A 270 15.22 -17.86 -14.90
N ILE A 271 14.16 -17.29 -14.32
CA ILE A 271 12.77 -17.79 -14.35
C ILE A 271 11.78 -16.70 -14.82
N GLU A 272 12.27 -15.65 -15.48
CA GLU A 272 11.41 -14.55 -15.93
C GLU A 272 10.28 -15.06 -16.83
N HIS A 273 9.09 -14.50 -16.63
CA HIS A 273 7.88 -14.81 -17.39
C HIS A 273 7.44 -16.29 -17.43
N MET A 274 8.03 -17.16 -16.61
CA MET A 274 7.85 -18.61 -16.72
C MET A 274 6.38 -19.04 -16.76
N PHE A 275 5.50 -18.41 -15.97
CA PHE A 275 4.06 -18.69 -15.93
C PHE A 275 3.20 -17.48 -16.32
N ALA A 276 3.76 -16.51 -17.04
CA ALA A 276 2.99 -15.36 -17.50
C ALA A 276 1.87 -15.83 -18.44
N PHE A 277 0.67 -15.25 -18.34
CA PHE A 277 -0.50 -15.56 -19.18
C PHE A 277 -1.02 -17.01 -19.12
N THR A 278 -0.64 -17.82 -18.13
CA THR A 278 -1.23 -19.17 -17.94
C THR A 278 -2.69 -19.06 -17.51
N GLU A 279 -3.56 -19.95 -18.03
CA GLU A 279 -4.97 -19.95 -17.65
C GLU A 279 -5.25 -20.85 -16.44
N GLU A 280 -4.58 -22.02 -16.36
CA GLU A 280 -4.88 -23.07 -15.38
C GLU A 280 -3.82 -23.30 -14.29
N PHE A 281 -2.60 -22.80 -14.45
CA PHE A 281 -1.51 -23.10 -13.51
C PHE A 281 -1.79 -22.59 -12.09
N ASN A 282 -1.87 -23.52 -11.14
CA ASN A 282 -2.08 -23.24 -9.73
C ASN A 282 -1.46 -24.35 -8.87
N GLN A 283 -0.13 -24.48 -8.89
CA GLN A 283 0.61 -25.45 -8.09
C GLN A 283 1.61 -24.75 -7.14
N PRO A 284 1.87 -25.32 -5.96
CA PRO A 284 2.85 -24.76 -5.02
C PRO A 284 4.29 -24.95 -5.50
N LEU A 285 5.16 -23.99 -5.15
CA LEU A 285 6.59 -23.93 -5.54
C LEU A 285 7.53 -23.79 -4.32
N ASP A 286 7.11 -24.28 -3.16
CA ASP A 286 7.79 -24.12 -1.87
C ASP A 286 9.06 -24.97 -1.70
N LYS A 287 9.29 -25.96 -2.57
CA LYS A 287 10.45 -26.85 -2.51
C LYS A 287 11.62 -26.43 -3.39
N TRP A 288 11.47 -25.34 -4.15
CA TRP A 288 12.51 -24.86 -5.06
C TRP A 288 13.69 -24.24 -4.31
N ASP A 289 14.91 -24.72 -4.60
CA ASP A 289 16.14 -24.08 -4.15
C ASP A 289 16.51 -22.90 -5.06
N THR A 290 16.05 -21.71 -4.72
CA THR A 290 16.20 -20.51 -5.55
C THR A 290 17.49 -19.71 -5.30
N ARG A 291 18.47 -20.27 -4.57
CA ARG A 291 19.68 -19.53 -4.15
C ARG A 291 20.50 -18.90 -5.28
N ASN A 292 20.38 -19.43 -6.50
CA ASN A 292 21.12 -18.95 -7.67
C ASN A 292 20.25 -18.15 -8.64
N VAL A 293 18.95 -17.95 -8.34
CA VAL A 293 18.06 -17.11 -9.14
C VAL A 293 18.50 -15.65 -9.00
N ILE A 294 18.88 -15.04 -10.13
CA ILE A 294 19.33 -13.65 -10.18
C ILE A 294 18.23 -12.68 -10.62
N SER A 295 17.18 -13.18 -11.28
CA SER A 295 16.08 -12.34 -11.75
C SER A 295 14.71 -12.99 -11.60
N VAL A 296 13.75 -12.19 -11.11
CA VAL A 296 12.33 -12.55 -11.02
C VAL A 296 11.50 -11.38 -11.55
N MET A 297 11.09 -11.49 -12.83
CA MET A 297 10.21 -10.53 -13.49
C MET A 297 9.04 -11.23 -14.14
N LEU A 298 7.85 -10.65 -13.95
CA LEU A 298 6.59 -11.01 -14.60
C LEU A 298 6.26 -12.51 -14.51
N LEU A 299 6.73 -13.17 -13.45
CA LEU A 299 6.66 -14.62 -13.26
C LEU A 299 5.25 -15.17 -13.42
N PHE A 300 4.26 -14.46 -12.85
CA PHE A 300 2.83 -14.76 -12.87
C PHE A 300 1.99 -13.62 -13.46
N ALA A 301 2.59 -12.76 -14.29
CA ALA A 301 1.85 -11.66 -14.91
C ALA A 301 0.71 -12.20 -15.77
N TYR A 302 -0.52 -11.77 -15.51
CA TYR A 302 -1.75 -12.26 -16.14
C TYR A 302 -2.00 -13.78 -15.98
N ALA A 303 -1.42 -14.42 -14.98
CA ALA A 303 -1.75 -15.81 -14.63
C ALA A 303 -3.15 -15.85 -13.98
N ARG A 304 -4.14 -16.44 -14.66
CA ARG A 304 -5.55 -16.26 -14.27
C ARG A 304 -5.97 -16.99 -12.99
N LYS A 305 -5.38 -18.16 -12.72
CA LYS A 305 -5.78 -19.06 -11.63
C LYS A 305 -4.73 -19.25 -10.54
N PHE A 306 -3.55 -18.66 -10.69
CA PHE A 306 -2.49 -18.84 -9.71
C PHE A 306 -2.85 -18.10 -8.40
N ASP A 307 -2.95 -18.85 -7.31
CA ASP A 307 -3.29 -18.31 -5.97
C ASP A 307 -2.38 -18.88 -4.87
N HIS A 308 -1.41 -19.74 -5.22
CA HIS A 308 -0.43 -20.33 -4.29
C HIS A 308 0.77 -19.41 -3.98
N TYR A 309 0.53 -18.12 -3.77
CA TYR A 309 1.59 -17.13 -3.50
C TYR A 309 2.35 -17.41 -2.19
N GLU A 310 1.69 -18.03 -1.20
CA GLU A 310 2.30 -18.43 0.07
C GLU A 310 3.46 -19.41 -0.11
N SER A 311 3.46 -20.20 -1.19
CA SER A 311 4.53 -21.15 -1.49
C SER A 311 5.88 -20.47 -1.77
N LEU A 312 5.89 -19.16 -2.06
CA LEU A 312 7.11 -18.40 -2.31
C LEU A 312 7.83 -17.96 -1.03
N ALA A 313 7.25 -18.18 0.16
CA ALA A 313 7.72 -17.59 1.41
C ALA A 313 9.15 -18.01 1.80
N ASN A 314 9.55 -19.24 1.44
CA ASN A 314 10.82 -19.84 1.85
C ASN A 314 11.92 -19.76 0.77
N TRP A 315 11.67 -19.07 -0.35
CA TRP A 315 12.66 -18.91 -1.41
C TRP A 315 13.93 -18.23 -0.89
N ASN A 316 15.11 -18.72 -1.25
CA ASN A 316 16.35 -17.98 -1.04
C ASN A 316 16.48 -16.88 -2.11
N LEU A 317 16.64 -15.63 -1.68
CA LEU A 317 16.64 -14.44 -2.55
C LEU A 317 17.98 -13.67 -2.50
N ASP A 318 18.99 -14.19 -1.80
CA ASP A 318 20.22 -13.45 -1.51
C ASP A 318 20.95 -13.02 -2.79
N SER A 319 20.91 -13.86 -3.83
CA SER A 319 21.57 -13.65 -5.12
C SER A 319 20.83 -12.73 -6.08
N LEU A 320 19.62 -12.28 -5.72
CA LEU A 320 18.75 -11.53 -6.59
C LEU A 320 19.36 -10.19 -7.00
N GLN A 321 19.43 -9.95 -8.30
CA GLN A 321 19.95 -8.71 -8.90
C GLN A 321 18.81 -7.84 -9.45
N ALA A 322 17.69 -8.46 -9.82
CA ALA A 322 16.49 -7.78 -10.28
C ALA A 322 15.20 -8.46 -9.79
N ILE A 323 14.26 -7.65 -9.31
CA ILE A 323 12.89 -8.04 -8.95
C ILE A 323 11.98 -6.88 -9.33
N ASN A 324 10.87 -7.15 -9.99
CA ASN A 324 9.93 -6.11 -10.43
C ASN A 324 8.47 -6.51 -10.14
N ILE A 325 7.56 -6.32 -11.11
CA ILE A 325 6.21 -6.85 -11.12
C ILE A 325 6.33 -8.37 -11.18
N ILE A 326 5.73 -9.09 -10.22
CA ILE A 326 5.73 -10.55 -10.17
C ILE A 326 4.39 -11.10 -10.69
N CYS A 327 3.28 -10.49 -10.25
CA CYS A 327 1.91 -10.84 -10.59
C CYS A 327 1.11 -9.57 -10.92
N ASP A 328 -0.19 -9.69 -11.16
CA ASP A 328 -1.07 -8.54 -11.42
C ASP A 328 -1.26 -7.68 -10.15
N ASP A 329 -1.54 -6.38 -10.33
CA ASP A 329 -1.69 -5.42 -9.23
C ASP A 329 -2.69 -5.87 -8.16
N LYS A 330 -3.79 -6.54 -8.56
CA LYS A 330 -4.83 -7.07 -7.66
C LYS A 330 -4.34 -8.18 -6.72
N ASP A 331 -3.25 -8.87 -7.08
CA ASP A 331 -2.70 -10.02 -6.36
C ASP A 331 -1.39 -9.67 -5.64
N MET A 332 -0.87 -8.45 -5.79
CA MET A 332 0.39 -8.03 -5.14
C MET A 332 0.36 -8.19 -3.62
N ASP A 333 -0.78 -7.94 -2.99
CA ASP A 333 -0.96 -8.05 -1.54
C ASP A 333 -0.95 -9.50 -1.05
N LYS A 334 -1.10 -10.48 -1.95
CA LYS A 334 -1.01 -11.92 -1.62
C LYS A 334 0.43 -12.42 -1.55
N LEU A 335 1.40 -11.66 -2.08
CA LEU A 335 2.81 -12.04 -2.03
C LEU A 335 3.30 -12.12 -0.57
N PRO A 336 4.16 -13.09 -0.22
CA PRO A 336 4.73 -13.18 1.12
C PRO A 336 5.46 -11.90 1.54
N THR A 337 5.38 -11.53 2.81
CA THR A 337 6.00 -10.32 3.38
C THR A 337 7.46 -10.19 2.97
N ARG A 338 8.25 -11.27 3.00
CA ARG A 338 9.66 -11.26 2.61
C ARG A 338 9.87 -10.83 1.15
N ILE A 339 9.02 -11.28 0.22
CA ILE A 339 9.06 -10.87 -1.18
C ILE A 339 8.71 -9.38 -1.32
N GLN A 340 7.69 -8.91 -0.60
CA GLN A 340 7.32 -7.49 -0.58
C GLN A 340 8.46 -6.60 -0.02
N VAL A 341 9.14 -7.05 1.03
CA VAL A 341 10.31 -6.36 1.61
C VAL A 341 11.48 -6.30 0.62
N TYR A 342 11.73 -7.38 -0.12
CA TYR A 342 12.70 -7.35 -1.22
C TYR A 342 12.33 -6.33 -2.29
N ARG A 343 11.07 -6.30 -2.73
CA ARG A 343 10.59 -5.28 -3.67
C ARG A 343 10.78 -3.86 -3.10
N GLN A 344 10.43 -3.62 -1.84
CA GLN A 344 10.63 -2.34 -1.17
C GLN A 344 12.11 -1.92 -1.11
N ALA A 345 13.02 -2.86 -0.89
CA ALA A 345 14.46 -2.61 -0.90
C ALA A 345 14.97 -2.24 -2.31
N PHE A 346 14.38 -2.80 -3.36
CA PHE A 346 14.74 -2.53 -4.75
C PHE A 346 14.14 -1.22 -5.28
N PHE A 347 12.98 -0.82 -4.75
CA PHE A 347 12.28 0.42 -5.10
C PHE A 347 12.07 1.30 -3.85
N PRO A 348 13.13 1.90 -3.29
CA PRO A 348 13.06 2.59 -1.99
C PRO A 348 12.19 3.85 -1.97
N LYS A 349 11.74 4.34 -3.13
CA LYS A 349 10.84 5.49 -3.28
C LYS A 349 9.37 5.10 -3.43
N ALA A 350 9.08 3.83 -3.73
CA ALA A 350 7.72 3.32 -3.81
C ALA A 350 7.26 2.90 -2.41
N ASP A 351 5.97 3.08 -2.11
CA ASP A 351 5.34 2.55 -0.90
C ASP A 351 4.75 1.17 -1.23
N ILE A 352 5.64 0.15 -1.26
CA ILE A 352 5.26 -1.23 -1.59
C ILE A 352 4.78 -1.96 -0.33
N ILE A 353 5.45 -1.71 0.79
CA ILE A 353 5.01 -2.15 2.11
C ILE A 353 5.15 -0.97 3.06
N SER A 354 4.03 -0.58 3.67
CA SER A 354 4.03 0.51 4.64
C SER A 354 4.75 0.07 5.91
N ILE A 355 5.96 0.58 6.14
CA ILE A 355 6.78 0.26 7.31
C ILE A 355 6.41 1.24 8.44
N THR A 356 5.92 0.69 9.54
CA THR A 356 5.47 1.43 10.71
C THR A 356 6.13 0.88 11.97
N LYS A 357 5.98 1.57 13.10
CA LYS A 357 6.44 1.06 14.40
C LYS A 357 5.84 -0.30 14.78
N PHE A 358 4.69 -0.68 14.21
CA PHE A 358 3.99 -1.90 14.55
C PHE A 358 4.52 -3.14 13.82
N ASN A 359 5.05 -2.98 12.60
CA ASN A 359 5.55 -4.09 11.78
C ASN A 359 7.07 -4.06 11.54
N VAL A 360 7.76 -2.97 11.90
CA VAL A 360 9.20 -2.83 11.66
C VAL A 360 10.03 -3.94 12.30
N LYS A 361 9.60 -4.46 13.47
CA LYS A 361 10.26 -5.57 14.15
C LYS A 361 10.24 -6.84 13.30
N GLU A 362 9.06 -7.25 12.86
CA GLU A 362 8.88 -8.45 12.04
C GLU A 362 9.64 -8.32 10.71
N ILE A 363 9.53 -7.15 10.07
CA ILE A 363 10.25 -6.85 8.83
C ILE A 363 11.77 -6.92 9.04
N TYR A 364 12.27 -6.38 10.15
CA TYR A 364 13.70 -6.42 10.49
C TYR A 364 14.17 -7.86 10.71
N GLU A 365 13.42 -8.66 11.47
CA GLU A 365 13.72 -10.07 11.75
C GLU A 365 13.79 -10.89 10.44
N LEU A 366 12.89 -10.65 9.48
CA LEU A 366 12.89 -11.31 8.17
C LEU A 366 14.16 -11.04 7.34
N ILE A 367 14.87 -9.93 7.60
CA ILE A 367 16.03 -9.50 6.81
C ILE A 367 17.32 -9.34 7.63
N ALA A 368 17.32 -9.74 8.90
CA ALA A 368 18.42 -9.49 9.83
C ALA A 368 19.75 -10.08 9.31
N ASP A 369 19.68 -11.31 8.82
CA ASP A 369 20.82 -12.09 8.31
C ASP A 369 20.98 -12.03 6.79
N ASP A 370 20.20 -11.17 6.12
CA ASP A 370 20.17 -11.10 4.66
C ASP A 370 21.48 -10.51 4.09
N LYS A 371 21.96 -11.10 2.99
CA LYS A 371 23.24 -10.75 2.35
C LYS A 371 23.08 -9.83 1.14
N ASN A 372 21.84 -9.61 0.68
CA ASN A 372 21.59 -8.79 -0.50
C ASN A 372 21.92 -7.32 -0.22
N LYS A 373 22.76 -6.70 -1.07
CA LYS A 373 23.24 -5.32 -0.86
C LYS A 373 22.12 -4.29 -0.72
N LYS A 374 20.98 -4.46 -1.41
CA LYS A 374 19.84 -3.54 -1.34
C LYS A 374 19.06 -3.73 -0.04
N VAL A 375 18.84 -4.97 0.36
CA VAL A 375 18.18 -5.32 1.63
C VAL A 375 19.02 -4.88 2.83
N VAL A 376 20.34 -5.05 2.80
CA VAL A 376 21.25 -4.53 3.83
C VAL A 376 21.15 -3.01 3.98
N ARG A 377 20.93 -2.26 2.89
CA ARG A 377 20.69 -0.81 2.96
C ARG A 377 19.34 -0.48 3.60
N LEU A 378 18.29 -1.22 3.24
CA LEU A 378 16.98 -1.11 3.89
C LEU A 378 17.12 -1.35 5.40
N LYS A 379 17.80 -2.44 5.80
CA LYS A 379 18.07 -2.77 7.21
C LYS A 379 18.70 -1.60 7.97
N LYS A 380 19.77 -1.01 7.43
CA LYS A 380 20.44 0.16 8.05
C LYS A 380 19.52 1.37 8.18
N ARG A 381 18.63 1.59 7.21
CA ARG A 381 17.60 2.63 7.29
C ARG A 381 16.61 2.32 8.41
N LEU A 382 16.13 1.08 8.53
CA LEU A 382 15.24 0.68 9.63
C LEU A 382 15.90 0.89 10.99
N GLU A 383 17.17 0.50 11.14
CA GLU A 383 17.97 0.73 12.36
C GLU A 383 18.10 2.20 12.71
N THR A 384 18.09 3.09 11.72
CA THR A 384 18.16 4.54 11.92
C THR A 384 16.79 5.12 12.27
N ASP A 385 15.77 4.80 11.47
CA ASP A 385 14.44 5.41 11.54
C ASP A 385 13.62 4.87 12.73
N PHE A 386 13.88 3.63 13.15
CA PHE A 386 13.15 2.90 14.19
C PHE A 386 14.08 2.39 15.30
N SER A 387 15.19 3.10 15.56
CA SER A 387 16.21 2.66 16.52
C SER A 387 15.66 2.35 17.92
N SER A 388 14.70 3.11 18.42
CA SER A 388 14.04 2.87 19.71
C SER A 388 13.24 1.58 19.72
N GLU A 389 12.46 1.33 18.66
CA GLU A 389 11.68 0.11 18.51
C GLU A 389 12.58 -1.12 18.31
N LEU A 390 13.72 -0.97 17.63
CA LEU A 390 14.68 -2.05 17.38
C LEU A 390 15.74 -2.17 18.49
N SER A 391 15.65 -1.42 19.59
CA SER A 391 16.69 -1.35 20.62
C SER A 391 16.96 -2.67 21.36
N PHE A 392 16.02 -3.61 21.31
CA PHE A 392 16.18 -4.95 21.90
C PHE A 392 16.87 -5.94 20.93
N VAL A 393 16.88 -5.66 19.62
CA VAL A 393 17.62 -6.43 18.60
C VAL A 393 18.93 -5.76 18.17
N THR A 394 19.08 -4.46 18.36
CA THR A 394 20.28 -3.68 17.97
C THR A 394 21.21 -3.43 19.16
N ASN A 395 22.53 -3.50 18.95
CA ASN A 395 23.53 -3.38 20.02
C ASN A 395 24.04 -1.94 20.29
N ASP A 396 23.60 -0.92 19.54
CA ASP A 396 24.37 0.33 19.41
C ASP A 396 24.04 1.47 20.42
N TYR A 397 22.91 1.49 21.14
CA TYR A 397 22.49 2.71 21.88
C TYR A 397 21.96 2.54 23.32
N ASN A 398 22.13 1.37 23.95
CA ASN A 398 21.53 1.11 25.27
C ASN A 398 22.57 1.20 26.40
N PHE A 399 22.75 2.39 27.01
CA PHE A 399 23.62 2.56 28.19
C PHE A 399 23.04 1.81 29.39
N LYS A 400 23.59 0.64 29.69
CA LYS A 400 23.10 -0.21 30.80
C LYS A 400 23.50 0.29 32.21
N THR A 401 24.48 1.19 32.34
CA THR A 401 24.97 1.67 33.64
C THR A 401 25.36 3.15 33.60
N ILE A 402 25.24 3.84 34.75
CA ILE A 402 25.54 5.28 34.87
C ILE A 402 27.02 5.58 34.62
N GLU A 403 27.94 4.68 34.99
CA GLU A 403 29.38 4.85 34.79
C GLU A 403 29.75 4.86 33.30
N LYS A 404 29.03 4.11 32.47
CA LYS A 404 29.22 4.11 31.02
C LYS A 404 28.74 5.42 30.41
N ALA A 405 27.61 5.94 30.88
CA ALA A 405 27.09 7.23 30.46
C ALA A 405 28.03 8.38 30.86
N GLU A 406 28.53 8.39 32.10
CA GLU A 406 29.47 9.41 32.59
C GLU A 406 30.79 9.39 31.82
N LYS A 407 31.43 8.22 31.63
CA LYS A 407 32.65 8.10 30.82
C LYS A 407 32.45 8.54 29.37
N TYR A 408 31.28 8.24 28.81
CA TYR A 408 30.94 8.68 27.47
C TYR A 408 30.83 10.21 27.41
N ALA A 409 30.11 10.82 28.36
CA ALA A 409 29.95 12.27 28.43
C ALA A 409 31.30 12.99 28.60
N GLU A 410 32.18 12.49 29.45
CA GLU A 410 33.54 13.05 29.64
C GLU A 410 34.36 13.07 28.36
N ARG A 411 34.30 12.00 27.56
CA ARG A 411 35.06 11.92 26.30
C ARG A 411 34.50 12.82 25.20
N ASN A 412 33.20 13.09 25.22
CA ASN A 412 32.51 13.77 24.12
C ASN A 412 32.13 15.23 24.44
N TYR A 413 32.28 15.68 25.69
CA TYR A 413 31.98 17.07 26.07
C TYR A 413 33.07 18.04 25.57
N ASN A 414 32.66 19.03 24.79
CA ASN A 414 33.55 20.07 24.27
C ASN A 414 33.59 21.30 25.19
N ALA A 415 34.41 21.23 26.25
CA ALA A 415 34.58 22.28 27.25
C ALA A 415 34.87 23.67 26.65
N LYS A 416 35.77 23.75 25.65
CA LYS A 416 36.15 25.01 25.00
C LYS A 416 34.97 25.73 24.34
N LYS A 417 33.99 24.98 23.84
CA LYS A 417 32.84 25.53 23.11
C LYS A 417 31.68 25.91 24.02
N TYR A 418 31.46 25.17 25.10
CA TYR A 418 30.21 25.26 25.87
C TYR A 418 30.35 25.80 27.30
N ASP A 419 31.53 25.75 27.94
CA ASP A 419 31.64 26.11 29.36
C ASP A 419 31.21 27.56 29.64
N LYS A 420 31.59 28.51 28.78
CA LYS A 420 31.16 29.92 28.92
C LYS A 420 29.63 30.10 28.83
N LYS A 421 28.96 29.26 28.03
CA LYS A 421 27.50 29.31 27.84
C LYS A 421 26.73 28.56 28.93
N LEU A 422 27.40 27.73 29.71
CA LEU A 422 26.82 26.90 30.77
C LEU A 422 27.37 27.27 32.15
N GLU A 423 27.90 28.50 32.32
CA GLU A 423 28.46 28.97 33.59
C GLU A 423 27.41 29.01 34.71
N PHE A 424 26.11 29.12 34.38
CA PHE A 424 25.03 29.07 35.36
C PHE A 424 24.81 27.66 35.97
N ILE A 425 25.37 26.60 35.38
CA ILE A 425 25.31 25.23 35.91
C ILE A 425 26.47 25.02 36.90
N LYS A 426 26.21 25.27 38.19
CA LYS A 426 27.15 25.06 39.30
C LYS A 426 26.51 24.19 40.37
N ASN A 427 27.32 23.49 41.18
CA ASN A 427 26.90 22.71 42.35
C ASN A 427 25.77 21.71 42.02
N CYS A 428 26.13 20.58 41.39
CA CYS A 428 25.16 19.58 40.93
C CYS A 428 24.57 18.80 42.11
N HIS A 429 23.28 18.97 42.37
CA HIS A 429 22.52 18.21 43.38
C HIS A 429 21.67 17.09 42.76
N VAL A 430 22.07 16.59 41.59
CA VAL A 430 21.36 15.52 40.87
C VAL A 430 21.94 14.19 41.31
N LEU A 431 21.08 13.29 41.79
CA LEU A 431 21.48 11.97 42.27
C LEU A 431 21.42 10.94 41.15
N ILE A 432 22.23 9.89 41.26
CA ILE A 432 22.05 8.68 40.45
C ILE A 432 20.79 7.93 40.90
N LYS A 433 20.28 7.01 40.06
CA LYS A 433 18.95 6.39 40.25
C LYS A 433 18.71 5.72 41.61
N ASP A 434 19.73 5.12 42.20
CA ASP A 434 19.66 4.47 43.53
C ASP A 434 19.89 5.44 44.71
N LYS A 435 20.13 6.72 44.41
CA LYS A 435 20.38 7.81 45.37
C LYS A 435 21.64 7.65 46.22
N SER A 436 22.56 6.78 45.83
CA SER A 436 23.78 6.52 46.60
C SER A 436 24.83 7.64 46.50
N ARG A 437 24.82 8.43 45.42
CA ARG A 437 25.70 9.58 45.22
C ARG A 437 25.14 10.61 44.23
N GLU A 438 25.76 11.78 44.21
CA GLU A 438 25.59 12.76 43.15
C GLU A 438 26.24 12.29 41.84
N VAL A 439 25.65 12.69 40.72
CA VAL A 439 26.18 12.43 39.38
C VAL A 439 27.27 13.44 39.02
N ASN A 440 28.20 13.04 38.16
CA ASN A 440 29.23 13.97 37.69
C ASN A 440 28.59 15.15 36.94
N ILE A 441 28.89 16.38 37.37
CA ILE A 441 28.41 17.62 36.74
C ILE A 441 28.71 17.69 35.23
N ASN A 442 29.76 17.02 34.76
CA ASN A 442 30.08 16.93 33.34
C ASN A 442 29.00 16.21 32.52
N LEU A 443 28.30 15.22 33.10
CA LEU A 443 27.16 14.58 32.44
C LEU A 443 26.02 15.59 32.27
N ILE A 444 25.73 16.40 33.30
CA ILE A 444 24.69 17.43 33.23
C ILE A 444 25.06 18.53 32.23
N LYS A 445 26.31 19.00 32.23
CA LYS A 445 26.81 19.94 31.22
C LYS A 445 26.75 19.36 29.82
N TYR A 446 27.07 18.07 29.66
CA TYR A 446 26.95 17.38 28.38
C TYR A 446 25.50 17.38 27.87
N ILE A 447 24.54 16.98 28.72
CA ILE A 447 23.10 17.00 28.42
C ILE A 447 22.68 18.39 27.90
N TYR A 448 22.99 19.45 28.65
CA TYR A 448 22.65 20.82 28.24
C TYR A 448 23.39 21.26 26.96
N SER A 449 24.64 20.82 26.76
CA SER A 449 25.44 21.18 25.58
C SER A 449 24.92 20.56 24.29
N GLU A 450 24.38 19.34 24.35
CA GLU A 450 23.78 18.65 23.21
C GLU A 450 22.53 19.42 22.75
N TYR A 451 21.69 19.87 23.68
CA TYR A 451 20.55 20.74 23.34
C TYR A 451 20.98 22.13 22.85
N LEU A 452 22.02 22.75 23.42
CA LEU A 452 22.59 24.02 22.91
C LEU A 452 23.20 23.91 21.51
N SER A 453 23.61 22.71 21.09
CA SER A 453 24.19 22.48 19.77
C SER A 453 23.15 22.57 18.64
N LEU A 454 21.87 22.37 18.97
CA LEU A 454 20.76 22.36 18.03
C LEU A 454 20.37 23.79 17.65
N LYS A 455 20.76 24.21 16.44
CA LYS A 455 20.71 25.62 16.03
C LYS A 455 19.31 26.22 15.81
N LYS A 456 18.25 25.42 15.57
CA LYS A 456 16.93 25.96 15.16
C LYS A 456 15.69 25.13 15.53
N THR A 457 15.81 23.85 15.87
CA THR A 457 14.66 23.00 16.23
C THR A 457 15.15 21.99 17.24
N ILE A 458 14.78 22.20 18.50
CA ILE A 458 15.25 21.33 19.56
C ILE A 458 14.23 20.19 19.69
N LYS A 459 14.63 18.98 19.32
CA LYS A 459 13.83 17.75 19.44
C LYS A 459 14.29 16.96 20.67
N LYS A 460 13.42 16.09 21.18
CA LYS A 460 13.77 15.15 22.26
C LYS A 460 14.87 14.19 21.76
N LEU A 461 15.93 14.01 22.54
CA LEU A 461 17.12 13.25 22.15
C LEU A 461 17.15 11.92 22.91
N GLU A 462 16.76 10.83 22.25
CA GLU A 462 16.63 9.49 22.90
C GLU A 462 17.92 9.03 23.61
N LYS A 463 19.08 9.32 23.02
CA LYS A 463 20.39 9.06 23.65
C LYS A 463 20.54 9.80 24.99
N ILE A 464 20.08 11.04 25.07
CA ILE A 464 20.09 11.84 26.29
C ILE A 464 19.05 11.30 27.27
N ASP A 465 17.87 10.90 26.80
CA ASP A 465 16.85 10.30 27.67
C ASP A 465 17.34 9.00 28.31
N ASN A 466 18.07 8.15 27.56
CA ASN A 466 18.72 6.97 28.12
C ASN A 466 19.74 7.32 29.22
N MET A 467 20.45 8.45 29.10
CA MET A 467 21.33 8.94 30.17
C MET A 467 20.53 9.48 31.37
N VAL A 468 19.47 10.25 31.14
CA VAL A 468 18.60 10.81 32.19
C VAL A 468 17.85 9.70 32.94
N ASN A 469 17.47 8.62 32.26
CA ASN A 469 16.81 7.44 32.86
C ASN A 469 17.69 6.68 33.87
N LEU A 470 19.00 6.95 33.88
CA LEU A 470 19.96 6.43 34.85
C LEU A 470 20.14 7.36 36.07
N LEU A 471 19.46 8.51 36.08
CA LEU A 471 19.44 9.48 37.19
C LEU A 471 18.19 9.30 38.06
N ASP A 472 18.20 9.85 39.27
CA ASP A 472 16.98 10.06 40.04
C ASP A 472 16.20 11.24 39.44
N LEU A 473 15.11 10.93 38.73
CA LEU A 473 14.31 11.90 37.98
C LEU A 473 13.81 13.06 38.86
N LYS A 474 13.43 12.79 40.11
CA LYS A 474 12.92 13.83 41.02
C LYS A 474 13.98 14.87 41.35
N SER A 475 15.20 14.43 41.69
CA SER A 475 16.34 15.33 41.92
C SER A 475 16.69 16.13 40.66
N PHE A 476 16.67 15.50 39.49
CA PHE A 476 16.96 16.15 38.22
C PHE A 476 15.91 17.21 37.85
N VAL A 477 14.62 16.91 37.99
CA VAL A 477 13.54 17.87 37.73
C VAL A 477 13.58 19.04 38.70
N ASN A 478 13.84 18.80 39.99
CA ASN A 478 14.01 19.89 40.96
C ASN A 478 15.20 20.79 40.61
N PHE A 479 16.33 20.19 40.21
CA PHE A 479 17.51 20.95 39.80
C PHE A 479 17.25 21.82 38.57
N THR A 480 16.62 21.26 37.53
CA THR A 480 16.28 22.01 36.30
C THR A 480 15.27 23.14 36.57
N LYS A 481 14.31 22.91 37.47
CA LYS A 481 13.36 23.92 37.98
C LYS A 481 14.06 25.10 38.66
N GLU A 482 14.99 24.82 39.57
CA GLU A 482 15.73 25.86 40.28
C GLU A 482 16.61 26.68 39.34
N ILE A 483 17.27 26.02 38.38
CA ILE A 483 18.05 26.70 37.35
C ILE A 483 17.16 27.64 36.54
N TYR A 484 15.99 27.17 36.09
CA TYR A 484 15.05 27.99 35.33
C TYR A 484 14.57 29.21 36.14
N LEU A 485 14.12 29.01 37.38
CA LEU A 485 13.62 30.11 38.21
C LEU A 485 14.67 31.19 38.49
N LYS A 486 15.95 30.82 38.58
CA LYS A 486 17.07 31.74 38.79
C LYS A 486 17.58 32.41 37.51
N ASN A 487 17.32 31.83 36.33
CA ASN A 487 17.90 32.24 35.05
C ASN A 487 16.84 32.31 33.94
N GLN A 488 15.75 33.04 34.17
CA GLN A 488 14.59 33.08 33.27
C GLN A 488 14.91 33.64 31.87
N ASP A 489 15.96 34.46 31.75
CA ASP A 489 16.44 35.01 30.47
C ASP A 489 17.14 33.96 29.59
N GLU A 490 17.58 32.84 30.17
CA GLU A 490 18.29 31.78 29.47
C GLU A 490 17.31 30.73 28.92
N TYR A 491 16.93 30.86 27.65
CA TYR A 491 15.94 30.00 26.98
C TYR A 491 16.16 28.49 27.17
N ILE A 492 17.41 28.04 27.16
CA ILE A 492 17.77 26.63 27.32
C ILE A 492 17.32 26.06 28.67
N THR A 493 17.22 26.88 29.71
CA THR A 493 16.83 26.45 31.06
C THR A 493 15.34 26.14 31.12
N ALA A 494 14.50 27.00 30.54
CA ALA A 494 13.07 26.77 30.37
C ALA A 494 12.82 25.52 29.53
N PHE A 495 13.63 25.31 28.50
CA PHE A 495 13.50 24.20 27.58
C PHE A 495 13.78 22.84 28.25
N VAL A 496 14.92 22.70 28.95
CA VAL A 496 15.25 21.46 29.65
C VAL A 496 14.27 21.20 30.80
N TYR A 497 13.83 22.26 31.51
CA TYR A 497 12.82 22.11 32.55
C TYR A 497 11.46 21.67 31.99
N ALA A 498 11.01 22.24 30.86
CA ALA A 498 9.80 21.81 30.17
C ALA A 498 9.89 20.35 29.74
N MET A 499 11.04 19.91 29.21
CA MET A 499 11.20 18.56 28.68
C MET A 499 11.05 17.45 29.73
N TYR A 500 11.48 17.69 30.97
CA TYR A 500 11.50 16.67 32.02
C TYR A 500 10.53 16.94 33.18
N GLY A 501 10.06 18.19 33.35
CA GLY A 501 9.25 18.62 34.50
C GLY A 501 7.74 18.50 34.32
N GLY A 502 7.25 18.01 33.18
CA GLY A 502 5.83 17.75 32.96
C GLY A 502 4.92 18.98 33.06
N ASP A 503 3.67 18.75 33.47
CA ASP A 503 2.61 19.77 33.55
C ASP A 503 2.96 20.90 34.51
N GLU A 504 3.67 20.61 35.61
CA GLU A 504 4.08 21.66 36.55
C GLU A 504 5.05 22.65 35.89
N ALA A 505 5.99 22.14 35.08
CA ALA A 505 6.92 22.98 34.35
C ALA A 505 6.21 23.81 33.29
N LEU A 506 5.37 23.18 32.46
CA LEU A 506 4.60 23.88 31.43
C LEU A 506 3.69 24.95 32.02
N LYS A 507 3.00 24.64 33.12
CA LYS A 507 2.13 25.60 33.81
C LYS A 507 2.92 26.81 34.27
N LYS A 508 4.02 26.62 35.00
CA LYS A 508 4.89 27.72 35.45
C LYS A 508 5.45 28.56 34.31
N ILE A 509 5.91 27.91 33.24
CA ILE A 509 6.44 28.61 32.07
C ILE A 509 5.35 29.44 31.39
N SER A 510 4.15 28.88 31.23
CA SER A 510 3.03 29.55 30.58
C SER A 510 2.45 30.73 31.38
N GLU A 511 2.43 30.65 32.72
CA GLU A 511 1.94 31.72 33.61
C GLU A 511 2.86 32.95 33.57
N LEU A 512 4.16 32.76 33.33
CA LEU A 512 5.16 33.83 33.28
C LEU A 512 5.35 34.43 31.88
N MET A 513 4.90 33.74 30.82
CA MET A 513 4.90 34.28 29.45
C MET A 513 3.65 35.15 29.24
N TYR A 514 3.78 36.46 29.45
CA TYR A 514 2.68 37.44 29.44
C TYR A 514 1.84 37.52 28.14
N THR A 515 2.27 36.94 27.03
CA THR A 515 1.49 36.83 25.79
C THR A 515 1.73 35.46 25.12
N ILE A 516 0.78 34.53 25.29
CA ILE A 516 0.89 33.15 24.80
C ILE A 516 0.68 33.11 23.29
N GLU A 517 1.73 33.41 22.52
CA GLU A 517 1.79 33.23 21.05
C GLU A 517 3.26 33.12 20.57
N SER A 518 4.09 32.23 21.16
CA SER A 518 5.48 32.03 20.74
C SER A 518 5.75 30.60 20.24
N LYS A 519 6.52 30.49 19.15
CA LYS A 519 6.95 29.20 18.55
C LYS A 519 7.76 28.33 19.53
N ASN A 520 8.48 29.00 20.41
CA ASN A 520 9.27 28.37 21.46
C ASN A 520 8.40 27.63 22.49
N LEU A 521 7.26 28.20 22.87
CA LEU A 521 6.32 27.55 23.77
C LEU A 521 5.63 26.35 23.10
N LEU A 522 5.29 26.43 21.82
CA LEU A 522 4.77 25.28 21.06
C LEU A 522 5.77 24.11 21.06
N THR A 523 7.06 24.42 20.91
CA THR A 523 8.12 23.42 21.01
C THR A 523 8.18 22.80 22.42
N MET A 524 7.98 23.57 23.49
CA MET A 524 7.95 23.05 24.85
C MET A 524 6.71 22.19 25.14
N ILE A 525 5.56 22.62 24.64
CA ILE A 525 4.30 21.87 24.71
C ILE A 525 4.45 20.49 24.05
N SER A 526 5.18 20.40 22.92
CA SER A 526 5.37 19.14 22.21
C SER A 526 6.09 18.06 23.03
N PHE A 527 6.93 18.42 24.01
CA PHE A 527 7.59 17.41 24.87
C PHE A 527 6.65 16.69 25.84
N ASN A 528 5.57 17.36 26.23
CA ASN A 528 4.57 16.81 27.15
C ASN A 528 3.20 16.73 26.49
N ILE A 529 3.16 16.64 25.15
CA ILE A 529 1.93 16.73 24.35
C ILE A 529 0.86 15.68 24.71
N GLU A 530 1.26 14.59 25.37
CA GLU A 530 0.37 13.54 25.86
C GLU A 530 -0.34 13.89 27.17
N SER A 531 0.17 14.88 27.91
CA SER A 531 -0.44 15.32 29.15
C SER A 531 -1.73 16.10 28.92
N ARG A 532 -2.69 15.95 29.84
CA ARG A 532 -3.96 16.69 29.81
C ARG A 532 -3.74 18.19 29.73
N TYR A 533 -2.81 18.73 30.52
CA TYR A 533 -2.57 20.17 30.54
C TYR A 533 -1.96 20.68 29.23
N ALA A 534 -0.98 19.98 28.65
CA ALA A 534 -0.38 20.38 27.38
C ALA A 534 -1.39 20.37 26.23
N GLN A 535 -2.25 19.35 26.17
CA GLN A 535 -3.33 19.24 25.18
C GLN A 535 -4.31 20.41 25.30
N SER A 536 -4.79 20.68 26.52
CA SER A 536 -5.67 21.82 26.78
C SER A 536 -5.00 23.15 26.44
N LEU A 537 -3.73 23.33 26.75
CA LEU A 537 -2.98 24.55 26.44
C LEU A 537 -2.79 24.72 24.92
N LEU A 538 -2.43 23.65 24.21
CA LEU A 538 -2.32 23.64 22.75
C LEU A 538 -3.64 24.01 22.09
N TYR A 539 -4.74 23.40 22.53
CA TYR A 539 -6.08 23.69 22.03
C TYR A 539 -6.53 25.12 22.34
N LYS A 540 -6.19 25.62 23.53
CA LYS A 540 -6.42 27.03 23.90
C LYS A 540 -5.67 28.00 22.97
N ILE A 541 -4.45 27.67 22.56
CA ILE A 541 -3.69 28.48 21.59
C ILE A 541 -4.37 28.43 20.22
N TYR A 542 -4.83 27.25 19.77
CA TYR A 542 -5.55 27.10 18.52
C TYR A 542 -6.79 28.02 18.44
N ILE A 543 -7.65 27.97 19.47
CA ILE A 543 -8.90 28.73 19.50
C ILE A 543 -8.65 30.24 19.58
N ASN A 544 -7.67 30.69 20.35
CA ASN A 544 -7.50 32.11 20.66
C ASN A 544 -6.52 32.83 19.74
N SER A 545 -5.62 32.12 19.05
CA SER A 545 -4.57 32.73 18.24
C SER A 545 -5.16 33.45 17.02
N THR A 546 -4.79 34.72 16.87
CA THR A 546 -5.15 35.51 15.67
C THR A 546 -4.14 35.36 14.53
N LYS A 547 -2.94 34.84 14.83
CA LYS A 547 -1.85 34.63 13.85
C LYS A 547 -2.00 33.32 13.08
N SER A 548 -2.17 33.43 11.76
CA SER A 548 -2.32 32.28 10.85
C SER A 548 -1.16 31.28 10.94
N ALA A 549 0.09 31.76 11.01
CA ALA A 549 1.28 30.91 11.10
C ALA A 549 1.29 30.02 12.36
N ILE A 550 0.84 30.57 13.50
CA ILE A 550 0.74 29.82 14.76
C ILE A 550 -0.39 28.80 14.70
N ARG A 551 -1.55 29.17 14.15
CA ARG A 551 -2.66 28.22 13.99
C ARG A 551 -2.26 27.04 13.12
N LYS A 552 -1.53 27.28 12.03
CA LYS A 552 -1.02 26.21 11.15
C LYS A 552 -0.11 25.23 11.91
N GLU A 553 0.88 25.74 12.63
CA GLU A 553 1.79 24.91 13.42
C GLU A 553 1.06 24.12 14.52
N VAL A 554 0.08 24.73 15.18
CA VAL A 554 -0.75 24.04 16.18
C VAL A 554 -1.64 22.96 15.54
N VAL A 555 -2.22 23.19 14.37
CA VAL A 555 -3.00 22.18 13.64
C VAL A 555 -2.13 20.99 13.27
N GLU A 556 -0.90 21.22 12.78
CA GLU A 556 0.06 20.15 12.50
C GLU A 556 0.34 19.31 13.75
N MET A 557 0.62 19.97 14.89
CA MET A 557 0.84 19.27 16.17
C MET A 557 -0.39 18.50 16.67
N ILE A 558 -1.59 19.06 16.50
CA ILE A 558 -2.84 18.36 16.87
C ILE A 558 -3.00 17.14 15.98
N ASN A 559 -2.83 17.24 14.67
CA ASN A 559 -3.00 16.11 13.75
C ASN A 559 -2.02 14.96 14.08
N GLU A 560 -0.74 15.27 14.33
CA GLU A 560 0.24 14.28 14.79
C GLU A 560 -0.19 13.60 16.10
N LEU A 561 -0.79 14.36 17.03
CA LEU A 561 -1.30 13.83 18.29
C LEU A 561 -2.53 12.93 18.09
N LEU A 562 -3.47 13.33 17.21
CA LEU A 562 -4.66 12.54 16.89
C LEU A 562 -4.28 11.17 16.33
N GLU A 563 -3.34 11.15 15.38
CA GLU A 563 -2.80 9.91 14.80
C GLU A 563 -2.13 9.04 15.86
N LYS A 564 -1.34 9.66 16.74
CA LYS A 564 -0.63 8.94 17.81
C LYS A 564 -1.56 8.33 18.86
N MET A 565 -2.62 9.06 19.23
CA MET A 565 -3.60 8.63 20.22
C MET A 565 -4.69 7.74 19.61
N ASN A 566 -4.78 7.67 18.27
CA ASN A 566 -5.84 7.00 17.53
C ASN A 566 -7.25 7.46 17.98
N ILE A 567 -7.44 8.78 18.05
CA ILE A 567 -8.70 9.42 18.42
C ILE A 567 -9.15 10.40 17.34
N SER A 568 -10.46 10.65 17.25
CA SER A 568 -10.97 11.66 16.32
C SER A 568 -10.66 13.08 16.82
N TYR A 569 -10.69 14.05 15.91
CA TYR A 569 -10.56 15.46 16.29
C TYR A 569 -11.68 15.90 17.25
N THR A 570 -12.91 15.40 17.06
CA THR A 570 -14.03 15.65 17.99
C THR A 570 -13.74 15.11 19.38
N GLU A 571 -13.24 13.88 19.49
CA GLU A 571 -12.84 13.31 20.78
C GLU A 571 -11.72 14.13 21.45
N PHE A 572 -10.72 14.58 20.70
CA PHE A 572 -9.66 15.46 21.22
C PHE A 572 -10.21 16.78 21.77
N ARG A 573 -11.16 17.41 21.06
CA ARG A 573 -11.82 18.65 21.53
C ARG A 573 -12.56 18.41 22.85
N LEU A 574 -13.32 17.32 22.96
CA LEU A 574 -14.01 16.92 24.19
C LEU A 574 -13.01 16.71 25.34
N ARG A 575 -11.92 15.98 25.08
CA ARG A 575 -10.82 15.74 26.04
C ARG A 575 -10.14 17.04 26.53
N CYS A 576 -10.07 18.06 25.68
CA CYS A 576 -9.47 19.35 26.00
C CYS A 576 -10.45 20.35 26.65
N THR A 577 -11.69 19.95 26.85
CA THR A 577 -12.75 20.83 27.36
C THR A 577 -12.39 21.37 28.75
N ALA A 578 -12.28 22.69 28.86
CA ALA A 578 -11.87 23.32 30.11
C ALA A 578 -12.94 23.17 31.21
N ASN A 579 -12.49 23.02 32.46
CA ASN A 579 -13.36 23.17 33.63
C ASN A 579 -13.35 24.61 34.19
N LEU A 580 -12.61 25.52 33.56
CA LEU A 580 -12.40 26.93 33.97
C LEU A 580 -11.97 27.10 35.44
N GLY A 581 -11.37 26.07 36.04
CA GLY A 581 -10.97 26.03 37.45
C GLY A 581 -12.11 25.71 38.44
N PHE A 582 -13.30 25.33 37.96
CA PHE A 582 -14.36 24.78 38.80
C PHE A 582 -14.09 23.31 39.12
N ASN A 583 -14.43 22.92 40.35
CA ASN A 583 -14.41 21.52 40.76
C ASN A 583 -15.71 20.80 40.35
N SER A 584 -15.83 19.51 40.68
CA SER A 584 -17.00 18.67 40.38
C SER A 584 -18.31 19.11 41.05
N LYS A 585 -18.27 20.06 41.98
CA LYS A 585 -19.46 20.68 42.60
C LYS A 585 -19.82 22.04 41.98
N GLY A 586 -19.12 22.44 40.91
CA GLY A 586 -19.30 23.76 40.30
C GLY A 586 -18.73 24.90 41.14
N GLU A 587 -17.82 24.62 42.08
CA GLU A 587 -17.20 25.63 42.94
C GLU A 587 -15.77 25.99 42.47
N LYS A 588 -15.46 27.29 42.46
CA LYS A 588 -14.10 27.81 42.23
C LYS A 588 -13.66 28.66 43.40
N ILE A 589 -12.54 28.28 44.03
CA ILE A 589 -11.94 29.05 45.12
C ILE A 589 -11.17 30.22 44.51
N LEU A 590 -11.55 31.44 44.89
CA LEU A 590 -10.84 32.65 44.46
C LEU A 590 -9.72 33.00 45.43
N ASN A 591 -10.00 32.94 46.73
CA ASN A 591 -9.05 33.20 47.81
C ASN A 591 -9.56 32.62 49.15
N GLU A 592 -8.96 33.04 50.27
CA GLU A 592 -9.36 32.60 51.61
C GLU A 592 -10.81 32.95 51.97
N ASP A 593 -11.35 34.06 51.45
CA ASP A 593 -12.65 34.61 51.85
C ASP A 593 -13.80 34.31 50.87
N TYR A 594 -13.51 34.11 49.57
CA TYR A 594 -14.54 34.05 48.52
C TYR A 594 -14.44 32.80 47.63
N LYS A 595 -15.61 32.30 47.22
CA LYS A 595 -15.76 31.27 46.18
C LYS A 595 -16.87 31.65 45.19
N LEU A 596 -16.78 31.15 43.96
CA LEU A 596 -17.85 31.22 42.96
C LEU A 596 -18.55 29.87 42.85
N ILE A 597 -19.86 29.92 42.61
CA ILE A 597 -20.68 28.76 42.26
C ILE A 597 -21.34 29.04 40.91
N VAL A 598 -21.29 28.08 39.99
CA VAL A 598 -22.04 28.14 38.73
C VAL A 598 -23.43 27.51 38.89
N ASN A 599 -24.48 28.32 38.69
CA ASN A 599 -25.89 27.93 38.81
C ASN A 599 -26.35 27.11 37.61
N ASN A 600 -27.54 26.49 37.67
CA ASN A 600 -28.07 25.64 36.58
C ASN A 600 -28.14 26.35 35.22
N ASP A 601 -28.53 27.62 35.21
CA ASP A 601 -28.60 28.50 34.03
C ASP A 601 -27.24 29.06 33.57
N TYR A 602 -26.14 28.55 34.13
CA TYR A 602 -24.75 29.00 33.90
C TYR A 602 -24.40 30.38 34.45
N THR A 603 -25.30 31.04 35.18
CA THR A 603 -24.96 32.27 35.90
C THR A 603 -23.99 31.99 37.06
N LEU A 604 -23.16 32.98 37.41
CA LEU A 604 -22.17 32.87 38.47
C LEU A 604 -22.64 33.59 39.74
N SER A 605 -22.75 32.86 40.85
CA SER A 605 -23.07 33.38 42.17
C SER A 605 -21.82 33.46 43.05
N LEU A 606 -21.63 34.59 43.72
CA LEU A 606 -20.50 34.84 44.63
C LEU A 606 -20.88 34.51 46.08
N PHE A 607 -20.08 33.69 46.75
CA PHE A 607 -20.30 33.26 48.12
C PHE A 607 -19.15 33.66 49.04
N ASN A 608 -19.50 34.05 50.28
CA ASN A 608 -18.53 34.19 51.35
C ASN A 608 -18.25 32.82 51.99
N ARG A 609 -16.98 32.41 52.06
CA ARG A 609 -16.57 31.08 52.53
C ARG A 609 -16.76 30.89 54.04
N LYS A 610 -16.72 31.96 54.84
CA LYS A 610 -16.82 31.88 56.31
C LYS A 610 -18.24 31.60 56.81
N ASN A 611 -19.26 32.08 56.09
CA ASN A 611 -20.67 31.89 56.48
C ASN A 611 -21.53 31.20 55.41
N ASN A 612 -20.94 30.82 54.28
CA ASN A 612 -21.58 30.17 53.14
C ASN A 612 -22.85 30.89 52.63
N LYS A 613 -22.92 32.21 52.78
CA LYS A 613 -24.04 33.03 52.26
C LYS A 613 -23.72 33.60 50.89
N GLU A 614 -24.72 33.55 50.01
CA GLU A 614 -24.70 34.18 48.69
C GLU A 614 -24.73 35.71 48.83
N LEU A 615 -23.87 36.39 48.08
CA LEU A 615 -23.83 37.86 48.01
C LEU A 615 -24.72 38.33 46.86
N LYS A 616 -25.93 38.79 47.17
CA LYS A 616 -26.91 39.31 46.19
C LYS A 616 -26.41 40.53 45.39
N LYS A 617 -25.36 41.20 45.86
CA LYS A 617 -24.63 42.27 45.14
C LYS A 617 -23.14 42.12 45.43
N VAL A 618 -22.31 42.31 44.40
CA VAL A 618 -20.85 42.39 44.56
C VAL A 618 -20.54 43.50 45.57
N ALA A 619 -19.89 43.16 46.70
CA ALA A 619 -19.57 44.12 47.74
C ALA A 619 -18.78 45.30 47.16
N GLN A 620 -19.12 46.54 47.53
CA GLN A 620 -18.41 47.74 47.03
C GLN A 620 -16.90 47.65 47.28
N ASN A 621 -16.51 47.03 48.39
CA ASN A 621 -15.11 46.88 48.84
C ASN A 621 -14.39 45.64 48.28
N LEU A 622 -14.97 44.90 47.32
CA LEU A 622 -14.27 43.78 46.68
C LEU A 622 -13.10 44.30 45.82
N ASP A 623 -11.94 43.65 45.93
CA ASP A 623 -10.71 44.00 45.22
C ASP A 623 -10.92 44.15 43.70
N LYS A 624 -10.24 45.13 43.09
CA LYS A 624 -10.42 45.47 41.68
C LYS A 624 -9.99 44.34 40.76
N LYS A 625 -8.87 43.67 41.07
CA LYS A 625 -8.37 42.53 40.30
C LYS A 625 -9.35 41.36 40.35
N LEU A 626 -9.95 41.12 41.53
CA LEU A 626 -10.95 40.07 41.71
C LEU A 626 -12.26 40.38 40.96
N LYS A 627 -12.70 41.65 40.90
CA LYS A 627 -13.86 42.05 40.08
C LYS A 627 -13.61 41.82 38.59
N GLU A 628 -12.42 42.13 38.11
CA GLU A 628 -12.02 41.88 36.72
C GLU A 628 -11.96 40.37 36.42
N GLU A 629 -11.41 39.56 37.33
CA GLU A 629 -11.37 38.10 37.19
C GLU A 629 -12.77 37.47 37.11
N ILE A 630 -13.71 37.89 37.95
CA ILE A 630 -15.11 37.40 37.91
C ILE A 630 -15.78 37.77 36.58
N LYS A 631 -15.56 39.00 36.09
CA LYS A 631 -16.13 39.48 34.83
C LYS A 631 -15.57 38.71 33.63
N GLU A 632 -14.26 38.48 33.57
CA GLU A 632 -13.65 37.71 32.49
C GLU A 632 -14.08 36.24 32.54
N LEU A 633 -14.18 35.64 33.73
CA LEU A 633 -14.69 34.28 33.89
C LEU A 633 -16.13 34.12 33.39
N GLY A 634 -16.99 35.12 33.61
CA GLY A 634 -18.35 35.13 33.04
C GLY A 634 -18.33 35.06 31.50
N LYS A 635 -17.48 35.85 30.85
CA LYS A 635 -17.31 35.78 29.38
C LYS A 635 -16.73 34.45 28.92
N GLU A 636 -15.83 33.84 29.69
CA GLU A 636 -15.28 32.52 29.39
C GLU A 636 -16.36 31.43 29.47
N VAL A 637 -17.29 31.52 30.43
CA VAL A 637 -18.45 30.62 30.53
C VAL A 637 -19.36 30.76 29.32
N ASP A 638 -19.68 31.98 28.87
CA ASP A 638 -20.51 32.19 27.68
C ASP A 638 -19.85 31.61 26.41
N LYS A 639 -18.53 31.84 26.25
CA LYS A 639 -17.75 31.27 25.15
C LYS A 639 -17.73 29.75 25.21
N PHE A 640 -17.57 29.19 26.41
CA PHE A 640 -17.60 27.75 26.65
C PHE A 640 -18.91 27.14 26.19
N ILE A 641 -20.06 27.71 26.56
CA ILE A 641 -21.38 27.15 26.19
C ILE A 641 -21.53 27.09 24.67
N ASN A 642 -21.21 28.19 23.99
CA ASN A 642 -21.30 28.28 22.53
C ASN A 642 -20.37 27.27 21.85
N HIS A 643 -19.15 27.16 22.35
CA HIS A 643 -18.15 26.24 21.82
C HIS A 643 -18.53 24.77 22.05
N SER A 644 -18.95 24.40 23.26
CA SER A 644 -19.36 23.02 23.58
C SER A 644 -20.61 22.61 22.80
N SER A 645 -21.57 23.52 22.62
CA SER A 645 -22.76 23.27 21.78
C SER A 645 -22.36 22.99 20.33
N HIS A 646 -21.38 23.74 19.81
CA HIS A 646 -20.85 23.54 18.47
C HIS A 646 -20.18 22.16 18.31
N VAL A 647 -19.31 21.77 19.24
CA VAL A 647 -18.66 20.44 19.22
C VAL A 647 -19.70 19.32 19.26
N LEU A 648 -20.76 19.48 20.07
CA LEU A 648 -21.86 18.52 20.16
C LEU A 648 -22.70 18.43 18.87
N SER A 649 -22.87 19.54 18.15
CA SER A 649 -23.54 19.52 16.84
C SER A 649 -22.74 18.71 15.81
N ILE A 650 -21.42 18.85 15.78
CA ILE A 650 -20.56 18.02 14.91
C ILE A 650 -20.66 16.55 15.32
N MET A 651 -20.60 16.27 16.63
CA MET A 651 -20.74 14.91 17.16
C MET A 651 -22.08 14.26 16.78
N LEU A 652 -23.16 15.04 16.73
CA LEU A 652 -24.48 14.58 16.28
C LEU A 652 -24.50 14.26 14.77
N ILE A 653 -23.81 15.06 13.96
CA ILE A 653 -23.69 14.86 12.50
C ILE A 653 -22.90 13.58 12.20
N ASP A 654 -21.71 13.44 12.79
CA ASP A 654 -20.79 12.33 12.54
C ASP A 654 -21.26 11.04 13.21
N GLY A 655 -22.02 11.14 14.31
CA GLY A 655 -22.48 9.98 15.05
C GLY A 655 -21.38 9.30 15.85
N ASP A 656 -20.43 10.08 16.37
CA ASP A 656 -19.28 9.57 17.12
C ASP A 656 -19.72 8.69 18.30
N ILE A 657 -18.99 7.59 18.49
CA ILE A 657 -19.20 6.62 19.56
C ILE A 657 -18.05 6.77 20.58
N LEU A 658 -18.39 7.14 21.80
CA LEU A 658 -17.46 7.39 22.90
C LEU A 658 -17.41 6.17 23.84
N SER A 659 -16.26 5.92 24.48
CA SER A 659 -16.21 5.01 25.63
C SER A 659 -16.95 5.60 26.83
N TYR A 660 -17.46 4.74 27.71
CA TYR A 660 -18.09 5.23 28.96
C TYR A 660 -17.13 6.06 29.82
N ASP A 661 -15.86 5.68 29.90
CA ASP A 661 -14.87 6.42 30.69
C ASP A 661 -14.69 7.86 30.20
N LEU A 662 -14.60 8.05 28.88
CA LEU A 662 -14.52 9.38 28.29
C LEU A 662 -15.83 10.15 28.49
N PHE A 663 -16.97 9.48 28.26
CA PHE A 663 -18.27 10.10 28.50
C PHE A 663 -18.41 10.57 29.95
N LYS A 664 -18.01 9.75 30.91
CA LYS A 664 -18.05 10.08 32.33
C LYS A 664 -17.13 11.25 32.65
N GLU A 665 -15.89 11.21 32.20
CA GLU A 665 -14.93 12.30 32.47
C GLU A 665 -15.43 13.63 31.91
N VAL A 666 -15.90 13.64 30.66
CA VAL A 666 -16.30 14.86 29.97
C VAL A 666 -17.69 15.31 30.41
N PHE A 667 -18.67 14.42 30.48
CA PHE A 667 -20.07 14.79 30.65
C PHE A 667 -20.60 14.55 32.06
N ILE A 668 -19.86 13.93 32.97
CA ILE A 668 -20.31 13.72 34.35
C ILE A 668 -19.39 14.43 35.33
N ASP A 669 -18.08 14.22 35.23
CA ASP A 669 -17.10 14.74 36.18
C ASP A 669 -16.80 16.23 35.96
N ASN A 670 -16.93 16.72 34.72
CA ASN A 670 -16.90 18.15 34.41
C ASN A 670 -18.30 18.77 34.60
N TYR A 671 -18.45 19.53 35.69
CA TYR A 671 -19.72 20.16 36.09
C TYR A 671 -20.33 21.06 35.00
N LEU A 672 -19.52 21.76 34.20
CA LEU A 672 -20.03 22.63 33.14
C LEU A 672 -20.63 21.81 31.98
N MET A 673 -19.97 20.71 31.61
CA MET A 673 -20.46 19.79 30.58
C MET A 673 -21.63 18.92 31.05
N ASN A 674 -21.71 18.65 32.36
CA ASN A 674 -22.75 17.81 32.94
C ASN A 674 -24.17 18.27 32.64
N LYS A 675 -24.36 19.58 32.53
CA LYS A 675 -25.64 20.17 32.15
C LYS A 675 -26.10 19.81 30.74
N PHE A 676 -25.17 19.61 29.80
CA PHE A 676 -25.51 19.08 28.47
C PHE A 676 -25.95 17.62 28.56
N SER A 677 -25.30 16.82 29.40
CA SER A 677 -25.67 15.41 29.60
C SER A 677 -27.10 15.22 30.12
N SER A 678 -27.59 16.19 30.91
CA SER A 678 -28.93 16.17 31.50
C SER A 678 -30.04 16.71 30.63
N SER A 679 -29.74 17.37 29.51
CA SER A 679 -30.73 17.89 28.56
C SER A 679 -30.70 17.20 27.19
N LEU A 680 -29.73 16.31 26.98
CA LEU A 680 -29.56 15.55 25.76
C LEU A 680 -29.82 14.06 25.98
N VAL A 681 -30.27 13.39 24.93
CA VAL A 681 -30.53 11.96 24.91
C VAL A 681 -29.37 11.24 24.22
N TRP A 682 -28.98 10.11 24.79
CA TRP A 682 -27.80 9.35 24.41
C TRP A 682 -28.20 7.92 24.05
N ASN A 683 -27.52 7.32 23.09
CA ASN A 683 -27.61 5.90 22.79
C ASN A 683 -26.57 5.15 23.63
N LEU A 684 -26.93 3.97 24.13
CA LEU A 684 -26.04 3.05 24.83
C LEU A 684 -25.83 1.81 23.97
N TYR A 685 -24.57 1.39 23.85
CA TYR A 685 -24.16 0.18 23.13
C TYR A 685 -23.37 -0.76 24.03
N ASP A 686 -23.45 -2.05 23.74
CA ASP A 686 -22.59 -3.05 24.36
C ASP A 686 -21.17 -3.01 23.77
N LYS A 687 -20.28 -3.86 24.30
CA LYS A 687 -18.89 -3.99 23.86
C LYS A 687 -18.71 -4.38 22.39
N ASP A 688 -19.77 -4.96 21.78
CA ASP A 688 -19.80 -5.45 20.41
C ASP A 688 -20.50 -4.43 19.48
N ASN A 689 -20.73 -3.20 19.96
CA ASN A 689 -21.44 -2.10 19.30
C ASN A 689 -22.91 -2.37 18.98
N ASN A 690 -23.57 -3.32 19.67
CA ASN A 690 -25.01 -3.51 19.53
C ASN A 690 -25.77 -2.49 20.38
N PHE A 691 -26.79 -1.87 19.78
CA PHE A 691 -27.66 -0.93 20.48
C PHE A 691 -28.41 -1.62 21.62
N ILE A 692 -28.32 -1.05 22.82
CA ILE A 692 -29.02 -1.54 24.03
C ILE A 692 -30.29 -0.71 24.27
N THR A 693 -30.12 0.60 24.46
CA THR A 693 -31.22 1.51 24.82
C THR A 693 -30.81 2.96 24.63
N THR A 694 -31.78 3.87 24.75
CA THR A 694 -31.53 5.30 24.88
C THR A 694 -31.63 5.72 26.35
N PHE A 695 -30.87 6.73 26.76
CA PHE A 695 -30.89 7.23 28.13
C PHE A 695 -30.59 8.73 28.22
N MET A 696 -30.92 9.32 29.36
CA MET A 696 -30.54 10.67 29.78
C MET A 696 -29.95 10.63 31.19
N TYR A 697 -28.99 11.50 31.48
CA TYR A 697 -28.42 11.61 32.83
C TYR A 697 -29.30 12.53 33.70
N SER A 698 -29.72 12.06 34.86
CA SER A 698 -30.49 12.87 35.81
C SER A 698 -29.59 13.61 36.79
N ASN A 699 -30.03 14.78 37.26
CA ASN A 699 -29.32 15.58 38.26
C ASN A 699 -29.08 14.85 39.60
N ASN A 700 -29.79 13.73 39.83
CA ASN A 700 -29.63 12.86 41.01
C ASN A 700 -28.60 11.74 40.80
N GLY A 701 -27.81 11.77 39.72
CA GLY A 701 -26.75 10.81 39.45
C GLY A 701 -27.20 9.49 38.83
N ASN A 702 -28.46 9.38 38.37
CA ASN A 702 -28.98 8.15 37.74
C ASN A 702 -29.08 8.32 36.22
N TYR A 703 -28.86 7.23 35.48
CA TYR A 703 -29.19 7.13 34.05
C TYR A 703 -30.61 6.57 33.90
N LEU A 704 -31.47 7.26 33.17
CA LEU A 704 -32.87 6.87 32.98
C LEU A 704 -33.17 6.70 31.49
N ASN A 705 -33.93 5.67 31.12
CA ASN A 705 -34.41 5.49 29.74
C ASN A 705 -35.75 6.20 29.49
N CYS A 706 -36.28 6.06 28.26
CA CYS A 706 -37.56 6.66 27.86
C CYS A 706 -38.79 6.15 28.64
N GLU A 707 -38.63 5.15 29.52
CA GLU A 707 -39.66 4.63 30.43
C GLU A 707 -39.42 5.02 31.90
N ASN A 708 -38.49 5.94 32.17
CA ASN A 708 -38.05 6.32 33.52
C ASN A 708 -37.44 5.16 34.33
N LYS A 709 -36.99 4.09 33.66
CA LYS A 709 -36.28 2.98 34.32
C LYS A 709 -34.80 3.26 34.38
N LYS A 710 -34.17 2.88 35.50
CA LYS A 710 -32.72 2.99 35.68
C LYS A 710 -31.99 2.13 34.65
N VAL A 711 -31.00 2.73 33.98
CA VAL A 711 -30.09 2.08 33.06
C VAL A 711 -28.77 1.84 33.76
N LYS A 712 -28.26 0.60 33.69
CA LYS A 712 -26.93 0.26 34.18
C LYS A 712 -25.93 0.45 33.05
N ILE A 713 -24.89 1.23 33.29
CA ILE A 713 -23.79 1.46 32.35
C ILE A 713 -22.52 0.90 32.98
N ASN A 714 -21.79 0.09 32.22
CA ASN A 714 -20.53 -0.53 32.59
C ASN A 714 -19.37 0.14 31.84
N THR A 715 -18.13 -0.12 32.29
CA THR A 715 -16.90 0.47 31.71
C THR A 715 -16.63 0.04 30.27
N ASP A 716 -17.15 -1.12 29.85
CA ASP A 716 -17.04 -1.65 28.49
C ASP A 716 -18.19 -1.23 27.56
N ASN A 717 -19.09 -0.35 28.03
CA ASN A 717 -20.14 0.21 27.19
C ASN A 717 -19.65 1.41 26.39
N PHE A 718 -20.33 1.63 25.28
CA PHE A 718 -20.12 2.76 24.39
C PHE A 718 -21.36 3.64 24.30
N ILE A 719 -21.16 4.93 24.08
CA ILE A 719 -22.21 5.95 24.13
C ILE A 719 -22.10 6.86 22.92
N SER A 720 -23.21 7.09 22.22
CA SER A 720 -23.27 8.11 21.17
C SER A 720 -24.40 9.10 21.43
N LEU A 721 -24.32 10.27 20.81
CA LEU A 721 -25.40 11.23 20.86
C LEU A 721 -26.55 10.75 19.97
N ALA A 722 -27.75 10.68 20.55
CA ALA A 722 -28.85 10.03 19.87
C ALA A 722 -29.49 10.94 18.82
N THR A 723 -29.98 10.37 17.73
CA THR A 723 -30.80 11.10 16.75
C THR A 723 -32.15 10.40 16.56
N PRO A 724 -33.27 11.14 16.47
CA PRO A 724 -34.59 10.53 16.28
C PRO A 724 -34.67 9.64 15.05
N ILE A 725 -33.88 9.92 14.01
CA ILE A 725 -33.87 9.11 12.79
C ILE A 725 -33.39 7.67 13.01
N GLU A 726 -32.81 7.36 14.17
CA GLU A 726 -32.36 6.01 14.55
C GLU A 726 -33.37 5.28 15.44
N MET A 727 -34.46 5.93 15.82
CA MET A 727 -35.45 5.43 16.77
C MET A 727 -36.79 5.13 16.09
N ASP A 728 -37.63 4.35 16.77
CA ASP A 728 -39.04 4.22 16.42
C ASP A 728 -39.86 5.40 16.96
N ASP A 729 -40.98 5.71 16.30
CA ASP A 729 -41.84 6.86 16.62
C ASP A 729 -42.31 6.85 18.08
N LYS A 730 -42.59 5.67 18.66
CA LYS A 730 -43.04 5.55 20.05
C LYS A 730 -41.94 5.95 21.03
N THR A 731 -40.69 5.59 20.75
CA THR A 731 -39.52 6.02 21.53
C THR A 731 -39.30 7.53 21.42
N ILE A 732 -39.47 8.09 20.22
CA ILE A 732 -39.35 9.54 19.97
C ILE A 732 -40.38 10.32 20.78
N ASP A 733 -41.65 9.91 20.72
CA ASP A 733 -42.74 10.60 21.43
C ASP A 733 -42.60 10.53 22.95
N LYS A 734 -42.11 9.40 23.49
CA LYS A 734 -41.79 9.28 24.91
C LYS A 734 -40.69 10.27 25.33
N TRP A 735 -39.62 10.40 24.55
CA TRP A 735 -38.55 11.35 24.85
C TRP A 735 -39.01 12.81 24.74
N ARG A 736 -39.77 13.16 23.70
CA ARG A 736 -40.39 14.50 23.59
C ARG A 736 -41.21 14.85 24.83
N LYS A 737 -42.07 13.92 25.26
CA LYS A 737 -42.88 14.10 26.47
C LYS A 737 -42.02 14.28 27.72
N GLN A 738 -40.96 13.48 27.91
CA GLN A 738 -40.08 13.63 29.06
C GLN A 738 -39.33 14.97 29.07
N LEU A 739 -38.87 15.45 27.92
CA LEU A 739 -38.21 16.75 27.81
C LEU A 739 -39.18 17.88 28.16
N GLU A 740 -40.43 17.79 27.69
CA GLU A 740 -41.50 18.75 27.99
C GLU A 740 -41.92 18.73 29.47
N ASP A 741 -42.21 17.55 30.02
CA ASP A 741 -42.64 17.35 31.42
C ASP A 741 -41.61 17.90 32.43
N ASN A 742 -40.31 17.87 32.07
CA ASN A 742 -39.22 18.37 32.91
C ASN A 742 -38.77 19.80 32.56
N GLY A 743 -39.38 20.45 31.56
CA GLY A 743 -39.00 21.81 31.12
C GLY A 743 -37.56 21.90 30.59
N LEU A 744 -37.03 20.83 30.00
CA LEU A 744 -35.64 20.75 29.56
C LEU A 744 -35.50 21.26 28.12
N LEU A 745 -34.75 22.35 27.96
CA LEU A 745 -34.38 22.88 26.64
C LEU A 745 -33.11 22.18 26.15
N GLN A 746 -33.16 21.66 24.91
CA GLN A 746 -32.02 21.00 24.29
C GLN A 746 -31.09 22.02 23.62
N SER A 747 -29.80 21.96 23.93
CA SER A 747 -28.79 22.88 23.37
C SER A 747 -28.61 22.76 21.85
N ILE A 748 -28.89 21.57 21.28
CA ILE A 748 -28.72 21.28 19.84
C ILE A 748 -30.00 20.70 19.19
N ASN A 749 -31.15 20.78 19.86
CA ASN A 749 -32.47 20.41 19.32
C ASN A 749 -32.57 18.99 18.70
N GLN A 750 -32.10 17.94 19.40
CA GLN A 750 -32.19 16.56 18.89
C GLN A 750 -33.64 16.14 18.56
N PHE A 751 -34.60 16.45 19.43
CA PHE A 751 -36.01 16.05 19.32
C PHE A 751 -36.90 17.26 18.99
N THR A 752 -36.77 17.75 17.76
CA THR A 752 -37.62 18.86 17.29
C THR A 752 -39.09 18.45 17.14
N SER A 753 -39.99 19.43 17.08
CA SER A 753 -41.39 19.23 16.67
C SER A 753 -41.55 18.97 15.16
N ILE A 754 -40.48 19.13 14.37
CA ILE A 754 -40.49 18.97 12.91
C ILE A 754 -40.68 17.49 12.58
N LYS A 755 -41.64 17.17 11.70
CA LYS A 755 -41.98 15.80 11.32
C LYS A 755 -41.04 15.26 10.24
N LEU A 756 -39.82 14.89 10.64
CA LEU A 756 -38.83 14.22 9.77
C LEU A 756 -38.66 12.74 10.17
N ASN A 757 -38.68 11.84 9.20
CA ASN A 757 -38.43 10.41 9.39
C ASN A 757 -37.76 9.78 8.16
N LYS A 758 -37.30 8.52 8.27
CA LYS A 758 -36.55 7.84 7.18
C LYS A 758 -37.30 7.80 5.86
N GLY A 759 -38.64 7.78 5.90
CA GLY A 759 -39.50 7.71 4.72
C GLY A 759 -39.68 9.04 3.99
N ASN A 760 -39.51 10.19 4.65
CA ASN A 760 -39.76 11.50 4.05
C ASN A 760 -38.52 12.35 3.75
N LEU A 761 -37.33 12.03 4.29
CA LEU A 761 -36.10 12.83 4.09
C LEU A 761 -35.86 13.23 2.62
N LYS A 762 -35.97 12.29 1.67
CA LYS A 762 -35.75 12.55 0.24
C LYS A 762 -36.74 13.56 -0.36
N LYS A 763 -37.98 13.57 0.13
CA LYS A 763 -39.01 14.53 -0.29
C LYS A 763 -38.71 15.90 0.31
N GLU A 764 -38.39 15.91 1.59
CA GLU A 764 -38.14 17.11 2.40
C GLU A 764 -36.88 17.89 1.94
N ILE A 765 -35.80 17.20 1.51
CA ILE A 765 -34.63 17.84 0.89
C ILE A 765 -35.01 18.70 -0.33
N LYS A 766 -36.02 18.31 -1.12
CA LYS A 766 -36.40 19.07 -2.33
C LYS A 766 -36.95 20.47 -2.00
N LYS A 767 -37.51 20.66 -0.80
CA LYS A 767 -38.06 21.96 -0.37
C LYS A 767 -36.98 23.00 -0.09
N ILE A 768 -35.78 22.58 0.28
CA ILE A 768 -34.67 23.47 0.66
C ILE A 768 -33.56 23.53 -0.38
N LYS A 769 -33.78 22.98 -1.59
CA LYS A 769 -32.74 22.96 -2.62
C LYS A 769 -32.27 24.38 -2.97
N ASN A 770 -33.19 25.36 -2.92
CA ASN A 770 -32.90 26.78 -3.00
C ASN A 770 -33.72 27.52 -1.94
N ILE A 771 -33.09 28.33 -1.10
CA ILE A 771 -33.75 29.11 -0.06
C ILE A 771 -33.27 30.56 -0.09
N ASP A 772 -34.11 31.51 0.31
CA ASP A 772 -33.72 32.91 0.47
C ASP A 772 -33.38 33.20 1.93
N ALA A 773 -32.21 33.79 2.17
CA ALA A 773 -31.82 34.27 3.50
C ALA A 773 -30.85 35.44 3.40
N SER A 774 -30.70 36.22 4.48
CA SER A 774 -29.70 37.30 4.52
C SER A 774 -28.28 36.76 4.35
N TYR A 775 -27.40 37.49 3.69
CA TYR A 775 -25.98 37.15 3.54
C TYR A 775 -25.29 36.93 4.90
N GLY A 776 -25.66 37.71 5.92
CA GLY A 776 -25.20 37.54 7.29
C GLY A 776 -25.57 36.18 7.89
N ALA A 777 -26.82 35.71 7.70
CA ALA A 777 -27.25 34.40 8.14
C ALA A 777 -26.51 33.26 7.43
N PHE A 778 -26.25 33.38 6.12
CA PHE A 778 -25.46 32.43 5.34
C PHE A 778 -24.04 32.27 5.90
N LYS A 779 -23.34 33.38 6.18
CA LYS A 779 -22.00 33.36 6.80
C LYS A 779 -22.03 32.87 8.23
N ALA A 780 -23.04 33.28 9.01
CA ALA A 780 -23.19 32.86 10.39
C ALA A 780 -23.42 31.34 10.50
N PHE A 781 -24.23 30.76 9.61
CA PHE A 781 -24.44 29.32 9.52
C PHE A 781 -23.13 28.59 9.20
N ALA A 782 -22.42 29.01 8.15
CA ALA A 782 -21.15 28.40 7.77
C ALA A 782 -20.11 28.44 8.90
N LYS A 783 -19.98 29.60 9.57
CA LYS A 783 -19.10 29.77 10.73
C LYS A 783 -19.53 28.91 11.91
N LYS A 784 -20.84 28.81 12.18
CA LYS A 784 -21.42 28.04 13.27
C LYS A 784 -21.19 26.53 13.11
N TYR A 785 -20.97 26.01 11.90
CA TYR A 785 -20.71 24.58 11.67
C TYR A 785 -19.32 24.30 11.06
N GLU A 786 -18.37 25.23 11.23
CA GLU A 786 -16.96 25.08 10.78
C GLU A 786 -16.82 24.71 9.28
N MET A 787 -17.73 25.22 8.45
CA MET A 787 -17.70 24.94 7.01
C MET A 787 -16.54 25.66 6.33
N HIS A 788 -15.81 24.95 5.47
CA HIS A 788 -14.69 25.52 4.71
C HIS A 788 -15.20 26.28 3.48
N SER A 789 -14.70 27.50 3.26
CA SER A 789 -14.96 28.27 2.04
C SER A 789 -14.02 27.82 0.92
N ASN A 790 -14.58 27.51 -0.25
CA ASN A 790 -13.84 27.28 -1.49
C ASN A 790 -14.24 28.38 -2.47
N ASP A 791 -13.44 29.44 -2.55
CA ASP A 791 -13.64 30.54 -3.50
C ASP A 791 -12.94 30.15 -4.81
N ALA A 792 -13.66 29.45 -5.69
CA ALA A 792 -13.12 29.00 -6.98
C ALA A 792 -13.47 29.95 -8.15
N ASP A 793 -14.53 30.75 -8.01
CA ASP A 793 -15.03 31.70 -9.01
C ASP A 793 -15.35 33.05 -8.33
N ASN A 794 -15.04 34.18 -8.98
CA ASN A 794 -15.12 35.52 -8.38
C ASN A 794 -16.52 35.93 -7.86
N ASP A 795 -17.61 35.27 -8.31
CA ASP A 795 -18.99 35.70 -8.03
C ASP A 795 -19.80 34.68 -7.20
N THR A 796 -19.22 33.55 -6.76
CA THR A 796 -19.95 32.51 -6.02
C THR A 796 -19.17 32.01 -4.81
N ILE A 797 -19.75 32.22 -3.63
CA ILE A 797 -19.20 31.73 -2.37
C ILE A 797 -19.80 30.35 -2.09
N THR A 798 -18.94 29.35 -1.90
CA THR A 798 -19.35 27.99 -1.53
C THR A 798 -18.74 27.57 -0.20
N TYR A 799 -19.60 27.19 0.74
CA TYR A 799 -19.20 26.59 2.01
C TYR A 799 -19.42 25.07 1.95
N THR A 800 -18.44 24.31 2.44
CA THR A 800 -18.44 22.84 2.42
C THR A 800 -18.19 22.28 3.82
N PHE A 801 -19.02 21.32 4.24
CA PHE A 801 -18.77 20.44 5.38
C PHE A 801 -18.50 19.02 4.86
N THR A 802 -17.55 18.33 5.46
CA THR A 802 -17.24 16.92 5.14
C THR A 802 -17.22 16.12 6.45
N ALA A 803 -18.14 15.16 6.56
CA ALA A 803 -18.24 14.25 7.70
C ALA A 803 -17.14 13.19 7.67
N ASN A 804 -16.89 12.55 8.82
CA ASN A 804 -15.88 11.51 8.98
C ASN A 804 -16.10 10.30 8.05
N ASP A 805 -17.36 10.01 7.68
CA ASP A 805 -17.73 8.90 6.80
C ASP A 805 -17.71 9.27 5.29
N GLY A 806 -17.28 10.50 4.98
CA GLY A 806 -17.17 11.04 3.63
C GLY A 806 -18.48 11.63 3.07
N ASP A 807 -19.53 11.79 3.89
CA ASP A 807 -20.70 12.58 3.50
C ASP A 807 -20.34 14.07 3.40
N ILE A 808 -20.83 14.72 2.34
CA ILE A 808 -20.52 16.11 2.04
C ILE A 808 -21.82 16.92 2.01
N PHE A 809 -21.83 18.04 2.73
CA PHE A 809 -22.87 19.06 2.67
C PHE A 809 -22.28 20.35 2.10
N THR A 810 -22.94 20.93 1.09
CA THR A 810 -22.51 22.19 0.48
C THR A 810 -23.64 23.20 0.45
N MET A 811 -23.28 24.46 0.67
CA MET A 811 -24.18 25.60 0.60
C MET A 811 -23.50 26.71 -0.21
N SER A 812 -24.12 27.13 -1.32
CA SER A 812 -23.53 28.07 -2.28
C SER A 812 -24.47 29.24 -2.57
N ALA A 813 -23.92 30.44 -2.74
CA ALA A 813 -24.69 31.61 -3.14
C ALA A 813 -23.88 32.50 -4.09
N LYS A 814 -24.57 33.12 -5.04
CA LYS A 814 -23.99 34.18 -5.87
C LYS A 814 -24.02 35.50 -5.12
N VAL A 815 -22.88 36.19 -5.09
CA VAL A 815 -22.68 37.37 -4.23
C VAL A 815 -21.92 38.42 -5.03
N ASP A 816 -22.43 39.65 -5.03
CA ASP A 816 -21.81 40.83 -5.66
C ASP A 816 -20.78 41.50 -4.72
N GLU A 817 -19.85 42.29 -5.25
CA GLU A 817 -18.81 43.00 -4.48
C GLU A 817 -19.40 44.01 -3.49
N ASP A 818 -20.57 44.60 -3.79
CA ASP A 818 -21.25 45.62 -2.98
C ASP A 818 -22.27 45.04 -1.96
N ILE A 819 -22.28 43.72 -1.70
CA ILE A 819 -23.29 43.11 -0.83
C ILE A 819 -23.20 43.56 0.64
N GLU A 820 -24.34 43.84 1.26
CA GLU A 820 -24.45 44.12 2.70
C GLU A 820 -24.91 42.90 3.51
N TYR A 821 -24.69 42.91 4.84
CA TYR A 821 -25.01 41.78 5.72
C TYR A 821 -26.51 41.41 5.73
N ASP A 822 -27.39 42.39 5.53
CA ASP A 822 -28.84 42.21 5.61
C ASP A 822 -29.47 41.86 4.25
N ASP A 823 -28.71 41.90 3.15
CA ASP A 823 -29.21 41.62 1.81
C ASP A 823 -29.63 40.16 1.63
N LEU A 824 -30.78 39.96 0.98
CA LEU A 824 -31.30 38.63 0.67
C LEU A 824 -30.54 38.00 -0.50
N ILE A 825 -30.04 36.79 -0.28
CA ILE A 825 -29.38 35.96 -1.29
C ILE A 825 -30.11 34.64 -1.47
N ASN A 826 -30.06 34.13 -2.69
CA ASN A 826 -30.53 32.79 -2.99
C ASN A 826 -29.41 31.77 -2.73
N ILE A 827 -29.69 30.81 -1.86
CA ILE A 827 -28.75 29.82 -1.37
C ILE A 827 -29.11 28.46 -1.95
N THR A 828 -28.20 27.86 -2.71
CA THR A 828 -28.30 26.49 -3.21
C THR A 828 -27.69 25.51 -2.20
N ILE A 829 -28.43 24.45 -1.87
CA ILE A 829 -28.01 23.41 -0.92
C ILE A 829 -27.88 22.05 -1.63
N ASP A 830 -26.82 21.32 -1.31
CA ASP A 830 -26.59 19.98 -1.85
C ASP A 830 -25.97 19.00 -0.83
N PHE A 831 -26.28 17.71 -1.02
CA PHE A 831 -25.78 16.59 -0.22
C PHE A 831 -25.14 15.56 -1.17
N LYS A 832 -23.86 15.18 -0.95
CA LYS A 832 -23.11 14.27 -1.83
C LYS A 832 -22.35 13.19 -1.08
N LYS A 833 -22.12 12.04 -1.73
CA LYS A 833 -21.16 10.99 -1.33
C LYS A 833 -20.66 10.26 -2.58
N ALA A 834 -19.36 9.97 -2.67
CA ALA A 834 -18.73 9.51 -3.92
C ALA A 834 -19.11 8.08 -4.37
N LYS A 835 -19.35 7.13 -3.44
CA LYS A 835 -19.50 5.69 -3.78
C LYS A 835 -20.55 4.91 -2.96
N LYS A 836 -21.26 5.54 -2.01
CA LYS A 836 -22.26 4.90 -1.12
C LYS A 836 -23.50 5.80 -0.95
N ALA A 837 -24.59 5.26 -0.41
CA ALA A 837 -25.74 6.07 -0.02
C ALA A 837 -25.37 7.03 1.14
N ILE A 838 -25.91 8.25 1.08
CA ILE A 838 -25.73 9.29 2.12
C ILE A 838 -26.43 8.85 3.40
N SER A 839 -25.82 9.13 4.56
CA SER A 839 -26.37 8.78 5.88
C SER A 839 -27.67 9.51 6.17
N ASN A 840 -28.69 8.77 6.63
CA ASN A 840 -29.95 9.37 7.08
C ASN A 840 -29.75 10.27 8.31
N ARG A 841 -28.78 9.95 9.19
CA ARG A 841 -28.37 10.81 10.33
C ARG A 841 -27.84 12.14 9.82
N PHE A 842 -26.91 12.10 8.87
CA PHE A 842 -26.28 13.28 8.30
C PHE A 842 -27.33 14.22 7.70
N VAL A 843 -28.19 13.70 6.83
CA VAL A 843 -29.27 14.45 6.19
C VAL A 843 -30.27 15.00 7.22
N TYR A 844 -30.75 14.16 8.14
CA TYR A 844 -31.71 14.59 9.15
C TYR A 844 -31.18 15.76 9.99
N THR A 845 -29.93 15.64 10.43
CA THR A 845 -29.31 16.62 11.34
C THR A 845 -29.13 17.97 10.65
N PHE A 846 -28.60 17.98 9.42
CA PHE A 846 -28.48 19.22 8.64
C PHE A 846 -29.84 19.83 8.28
N LEU A 847 -30.85 19.02 7.95
CA LEU A 847 -32.21 19.54 7.73
C LEU A 847 -32.73 20.29 8.95
N VAL A 848 -32.60 19.71 10.14
CA VAL A 848 -33.00 20.36 11.39
C VAL A 848 -32.24 21.68 11.58
N PHE A 849 -30.92 21.68 11.38
CA PHE A 849 -30.10 22.88 11.54
C PHE A 849 -30.49 23.98 10.55
N ILE A 850 -30.68 23.65 9.28
CA ILE A 850 -31.11 24.59 8.24
C ILE A 850 -32.48 25.17 8.57
N ILE A 851 -33.45 24.32 8.93
CA ILE A 851 -34.81 24.77 9.22
C ILE A 851 -34.83 25.73 10.39
N LEU A 852 -34.08 25.45 11.46
CA LEU A 852 -34.06 26.31 12.64
C LEU A 852 -33.25 27.59 12.42
N ASP A 853 -32.05 27.49 11.87
CA ASP A 853 -31.14 28.64 11.72
C ASP A 853 -31.60 29.62 10.62
N PHE A 854 -32.25 29.12 9.57
CA PHE A 854 -32.89 29.96 8.53
C PHE A 854 -34.39 30.21 8.78
N ARG A 855 -34.94 29.77 9.92
CA ARG A 855 -36.34 29.98 10.33
C ARG A 855 -37.38 29.49 9.30
N LEU A 856 -37.13 28.34 8.70
CA LEU A 856 -37.99 27.73 7.67
C LEU A 856 -39.07 26.82 8.27
N THR A 857 -39.44 26.98 9.54
CA THR A 857 -40.39 26.07 10.21
C THR A 857 -41.75 26.04 9.52
N ASP A 858 -42.20 27.13 8.90
CA ASP A 858 -43.49 27.17 8.19
C ASP A 858 -43.49 26.35 6.89
N LEU A 859 -42.31 26.02 6.37
CA LEU A 859 -42.13 25.21 5.15
C LEU A 859 -42.22 23.69 5.43
N PHE A 860 -42.13 23.28 6.71
CA PHE A 860 -41.99 21.89 7.16
C PHE A 860 -43.02 21.49 8.21
#